data_AF-A0AAV5Q4D9-F1
#
_entry.id   AF-A0AAV5Q4D9-F1
#
_cell.length_a   1.000
_cell.length_b   1.000
_cell.length_c   1.000
_cell.angle_alpha   90.00
_cell.angle_beta   90.00
_cell.angle_gamma   90.00
#
_symmetry.space_group_name_H-M   'P 1'
#
loop_
_entity.id
_entity.type
_entity.pdbx_description
1 polymer ?
#
loop_
_entity_poly.entity_id
_entity_poly.type
_entity_poly.pdbx_seq_one_letter_code
_entity_poly.pdbx_strand_id
1 'polypeptide(L)'
;MILFGGLVWLLFGSQRVEASPLDMIMNSMIDNEVHNLPPIKQNPTSDEMTIKPGQIPDYVTQYAPLVYLYSEEKYLPYDIKEFVTHFRPTYRNGTTVNIPGKNPLDPLYENQTLTLQDLSHISSIKNGKRLKEDKIFMTALTDFSTDPYWITGGHNLPNYYNGQIADAPATLVVVDKGNGWVDAYWFYFYSFNLGPFVMGLGPFGNHVGDWEHSLVRFYNGEPVIVWMSAHGGGGAYFYNNIEKPSESRFIKPSKNEAKGIGADQPIIFSARGTHANYPSTGQHSHDLPYSILSDFTDRGALWNPKLNFLGYTFNTKDKKVTCANGSHPFREQEYGDWLYYDGTWGDALLDGSDPRQVWAPKPFEWRYIDGPSGPLTKHLGRISPCQRAKWWNFWNGCNVRRYIQYGKGVFDQEGNNSCGHLYVKIRFRPLRWFVELLTFVDYQPGGSSGVSETSDPLSDANKCARDIYLFQELGINTIRVYSVNPELNHDKCMTMLAAAGIYLVLDVNSPLEGQHLHRYQPWTTYTENYLSHVFKILHEFSGYNNTLAFFAGNEIINDEKSAKNSPVYVKAVVRDMKKFLKANNIRKIPIGYSAADDLDYRIPLAKYFECYENDPMEAVDFYGVNTYQWCGQQSFKSSGYDLLVEDYKDYSKPIFFSEYGCNEVLPRKFTEVQVLYSSQMTNVFSGGLVYEFSQEPNNYGLVEYNDSGDVKLLPDFQAFKEQIRSTHEKYTIQGINLQNSPIEQSIKCNKTYSNIDIQKGLPKTMMKTLKALANKDKGKFILLNSDDVLSTYKILDVYGKTIVENPKVKSMSIPVDVIDKQIENCMY
;
A
#
# COMPACT_ATOMS: atom_id res chain seq x y z
N MET A 1 -28.36 12.73 -25.40
CA MET A 1 -29.11 11.62 -24.79
C MET A 1 -30.43 12.16 -24.24
N ILE A 2 -31.33 12.49 -25.16
CA ILE A 2 -32.74 12.73 -24.90
C ILE A 2 -33.40 11.56 -25.61
N LEU A 3 -34.00 10.63 -24.85
CA LEU A 3 -34.85 9.49 -25.28
C LEU A 3 -34.64 8.32 -24.31
N PHE A 4 -35.07 8.43 -23.04
CA PHE A 4 -35.40 7.26 -22.18
C PHE A 4 -36.20 7.68 -20.92
N GLY A 5 -36.96 8.78 -20.98
CA GLY A 5 -37.73 9.33 -19.84
C GLY A 5 -39.20 8.90 -19.76
N GLY A 6 -39.66 7.99 -20.62
CA GLY A 6 -41.10 7.83 -20.89
C GLY A 6 -41.84 6.65 -20.27
N LEU A 7 -41.18 5.68 -19.62
CA LEU A 7 -41.81 4.36 -19.38
C LEU A 7 -41.93 3.87 -17.93
N VAL A 8 -41.69 4.71 -16.91
CA VAL A 8 -41.80 4.30 -15.49
C VAL A 8 -42.95 4.99 -14.74
N TRP A 9 -43.73 5.84 -15.40
CA TRP A 9 -44.72 6.71 -14.73
C TRP A 9 -46.12 6.09 -14.50
N LEU A 10 -46.32 4.78 -14.68
CA LEU A 10 -47.67 4.20 -14.76
C LEU A 10 -47.99 3.03 -13.79
N LEU A 11 -47.17 2.73 -12.77
CA LEU A 11 -47.45 1.57 -11.90
C LEU A 11 -47.59 1.80 -10.39
N PHE A 12 -47.46 3.01 -9.84
CA PHE A 12 -47.74 3.21 -8.41
C PHE A 12 -48.49 4.52 -8.13
N GLY A 13 -49.82 4.39 -7.98
CA GLY A 13 -50.69 5.43 -7.47
C GLY A 13 -50.57 5.60 -5.96
N SER A 14 -50.36 6.86 -5.55
CA SER A 14 -50.88 7.53 -4.35
C SER A 14 -50.99 6.73 -3.03
N GLN A 15 -49.97 6.90 -2.18
CA GLN A 15 -50.16 7.35 -0.79
C GLN A 15 -48.97 8.26 -0.42
N ARG A 16 -49.22 9.57 -0.36
CA ARG A 16 -48.29 10.52 0.26
C ARG A 16 -48.40 10.36 1.77
N VAL A 17 -47.37 9.81 2.39
CA VAL A 17 -46.97 10.16 3.75
C VAL A 17 -45.65 10.89 3.59
N GLU A 18 -45.64 12.19 3.87
CA GLU A 18 -44.41 13.00 3.91
C GLU A 18 -43.56 12.51 5.09
N ALA A 19 -42.75 11.48 4.85
CA ALA A 19 -41.63 11.18 5.73
C ALA A 19 -40.65 12.36 5.65
N SER A 20 -40.36 12.98 6.78
CA SER A 20 -39.38 14.05 6.85
C SER A 20 -38.00 13.51 6.42
N PRO A 21 -37.08 14.35 5.92
CA PRO A 21 -35.70 13.91 5.65
C PRO A 21 -34.99 13.32 6.90
N LEU A 22 -35.52 13.58 8.10
CA LEU A 22 -35.11 12.98 9.37
C LEU A 22 -35.55 11.51 9.49
N ASP A 23 -36.77 11.17 9.07
CA ASP A 23 -37.27 9.79 9.10
C ASP A 23 -36.45 8.87 8.20
N MET A 24 -35.94 9.35 7.06
CA MET A 24 -35.04 8.57 6.21
C MET A 24 -33.63 8.37 6.81
N ILE A 25 -33.13 9.33 7.60
CA ILE A 25 -31.85 9.18 8.32
C ILE A 25 -32.00 8.17 9.47
N MET A 26 -33.18 8.10 10.10
CA MET A 26 -33.45 7.22 11.23
C MET A 26 -34.07 5.85 10.89
N ASN A 27 -34.74 5.69 9.74
CA ASN A 27 -35.41 4.45 9.37
C ASN A 27 -34.47 3.28 8.98
N SER A 28 -33.14 3.44 9.02
CA SER A 28 -32.19 2.33 8.85
C SER A 28 -31.86 1.59 10.17
N MET A 29 -32.60 1.86 11.24
CA MET A 29 -32.28 1.44 12.61
C MET A 29 -32.89 0.08 13.01
N ILE A 30 -32.02 -0.91 13.21
CA ILE A 30 -32.23 -2.08 14.11
C ILE A 30 -31.58 -1.82 15.49
N ASP A 31 -31.20 -0.57 15.83
CA ASP A 31 -30.80 -0.22 17.20
C ASP A 31 -31.90 0.62 17.85
N ASN A 32 -32.47 0.11 18.95
CA ASN A 32 -33.64 0.70 19.62
C ASN A 32 -33.35 2.03 20.35
N GLU A 33 -32.08 2.44 20.50
CA GLU A 33 -31.71 3.61 21.32
C GLU A 33 -31.85 4.96 20.61
N VAL A 34 -31.76 5.02 19.28
CA VAL A 34 -31.68 6.30 18.54
C VAL A 34 -33.03 6.71 17.91
N HIS A 35 -34.01 5.80 17.86
CA HIS A 35 -35.37 6.04 17.33
C HIS A 35 -36.21 7.04 18.13
N ASN A 36 -35.82 7.34 19.38
CA ASN A 36 -36.60 8.18 20.31
C ASN A 36 -36.02 9.59 20.53
N LEU A 37 -35.07 10.04 19.71
CA LEU A 37 -34.44 11.35 19.88
C LEU A 37 -35.29 12.50 19.30
N PRO A 38 -35.28 13.70 19.93
CA PRO A 38 -36.06 14.84 19.46
C PRO A 38 -35.54 15.38 18.13
N PRO A 39 -36.38 16.06 17.32
CA PRO A 39 -35.97 16.57 16.01
C PRO A 39 -34.91 17.67 16.11
N ILE A 40 -33.95 17.65 15.18
CA ILE A 40 -32.90 18.66 15.03
C ILE A 40 -33.47 19.89 14.32
N LYS A 41 -33.22 21.10 14.85
CA LYS A 41 -33.68 22.35 14.23
C LYS A 41 -32.54 23.06 13.49
N GLN A 42 -32.88 23.59 12.31
CA GLN A 42 -31.96 24.46 11.56
C GLN A 42 -31.77 25.82 12.25
N ASN A 43 -32.86 26.38 12.79
CA ASN A 43 -32.90 27.68 13.46
C ASN A 43 -33.66 27.54 14.79
N PRO A 44 -33.00 27.09 15.87
CA PRO A 44 -33.64 26.97 17.18
C PRO A 44 -34.00 28.33 17.78
N THR A 45 -35.01 28.36 18.64
CA THR A 45 -35.34 29.55 19.44
C THR A 45 -34.42 29.67 20.66
N SER A 46 -34.36 30.85 21.30
CA SER A 46 -33.48 31.09 22.44
C SER A 46 -33.76 30.16 23.64
N ASP A 47 -35.02 29.73 23.83
CA ASP A 47 -35.41 28.81 24.90
C ASP A 47 -35.03 27.34 24.59
N GLU A 48 -34.78 27.03 23.32
CA GLU A 48 -34.42 25.69 22.86
C GLU A 48 -32.91 25.49 22.77
N MET A 49 -32.14 26.59 22.74
CA MET A 49 -30.68 26.57 22.75
C MET A 49 -30.18 26.17 24.14
N THR A 50 -29.20 25.29 24.16
CA THR A 50 -28.55 24.75 25.35
C THR A 50 -27.20 25.39 25.65
N ILE A 51 -26.58 26.03 24.65
CA ILE A 51 -25.27 26.67 24.76
C ILE A 51 -25.42 28.20 24.68
N LYS A 52 -24.69 28.92 25.53
CA LYS A 52 -24.62 30.38 25.48
C LYS A 52 -23.65 30.85 24.38
N PRO A 53 -23.92 31.99 23.70
CA PRO A 53 -22.95 32.57 22.75
C PRO A 53 -21.56 32.75 23.38
N GLY A 54 -20.52 32.28 22.70
CA GLY A 54 -19.13 32.31 23.16
C GLY A 54 -18.72 31.20 24.12
N GLN A 55 -19.60 30.24 24.41
CA GLN A 55 -19.31 29.07 25.24
C GLN A 55 -18.98 27.85 24.38
N ILE A 56 -17.83 27.21 24.65
CA ILE A 56 -17.49 25.89 24.12
C ILE A 56 -17.65 24.88 25.26
N PRO A 57 -18.60 23.93 25.16
CA PRO A 57 -18.74 22.90 26.17
C PRO A 57 -17.52 21.97 26.24
N ASP A 58 -17.18 21.49 27.43
CA ASP A 58 -16.00 20.64 27.65
C ASP A 58 -16.04 19.35 26.80
N TYR A 59 -17.23 18.75 26.65
CA TYR A 59 -17.42 17.54 25.84
C TYR A 59 -17.02 17.75 24.37
N VAL A 60 -17.18 18.96 23.82
CA VAL A 60 -16.76 19.27 22.44
C VAL A 60 -15.25 19.09 22.27
N THR A 61 -14.47 19.52 23.28
CA THR A 61 -13.02 19.37 23.27
C THR A 61 -12.58 17.97 23.71
N GLN A 62 -13.38 17.28 24.54
CA GLN A 62 -13.12 15.90 24.94
C GLN A 62 -13.18 14.94 23.74
N TYR A 63 -14.17 15.13 22.87
CA TYR A 63 -14.43 14.30 21.69
C TYR A 63 -13.91 14.94 20.39
N ALA A 64 -12.94 15.84 20.49
CA ALA A 64 -12.29 16.46 19.35
C ALA A 64 -11.62 15.39 18.47
N PRO A 65 -11.69 15.48 17.13
CA PRO A 65 -11.07 14.50 16.23
C PRO A 65 -9.54 14.54 16.33
N LEU A 66 -8.91 13.37 16.27
CA LEU A 66 -7.48 13.20 16.04
C LEU A 66 -7.25 12.97 14.55
N VAL A 67 -6.26 13.67 13.96
CA VAL A 67 -6.00 13.63 12.52
C VAL A 67 -4.64 13.00 12.27
N TYR A 68 -4.59 11.84 11.64
CA TYR A 68 -3.34 11.35 11.05
C TYR A 68 -3.11 12.08 9.73
N LEU A 69 -2.00 12.83 9.66
CA LEU A 69 -1.49 13.36 8.39
C LEU A 69 -0.79 12.24 7.63
N TYR A 70 -0.81 12.32 6.30
CA TYR A 70 -0.11 11.33 5.47
C TYR A 70 1.40 11.37 5.74
N SER A 71 2.06 10.21 5.79
CA SER A 71 3.47 10.09 6.16
C SER A 71 4.43 10.86 5.25
N GLU A 72 4.10 10.99 3.97
CA GLU A 72 4.84 11.79 2.97
C GLU A 72 4.12 13.11 2.63
N GLU A 73 3.27 13.63 3.52
CA GLU A 73 2.59 14.91 3.26
C GLU A 73 3.60 16.04 3.12
N LYS A 74 3.46 16.81 2.05
CA LYS A 74 4.31 17.96 1.74
C LYS A 74 3.66 19.28 2.13
N TYR A 75 2.33 19.33 2.09
CA TYR A 75 1.54 20.53 2.36
C TYR A 75 0.90 20.39 3.74
N LEU A 76 1.59 20.88 4.77
CA LEU A 76 1.17 20.73 6.17
C LEU A 76 0.15 21.81 6.58
N PRO A 77 -0.58 21.63 7.71
CA PRO A 77 -1.47 22.66 8.23
C PRO A 77 -0.76 24.01 8.40
N TYR A 78 -1.46 25.12 8.14
CA TYR A 78 -0.87 26.46 8.14
C TYR A 78 -1.72 27.47 8.91
N ASP A 79 -1.11 28.52 9.46
CA ASP A 79 -1.85 29.61 10.12
C ASP A 79 -2.43 30.58 9.09
N ILE A 80 -3.73 30.80 9.15
CA ILE A 80 -4.42 31.76 8.27
C ILE A 80 -3.90 33.19 8.46
N LYS A 81 -3.42 33.56 9.65
CA LYS A 81 -2.91 34.91 9.92
C LYS A 81 -1.61 35.17 9.17
N GLU A 82 -0.72 34.18 9.14
CA GLU A 82 0.52 34.26 8.38
C GLU A 82 0.25 34.08 6.88
N PHE A 83 -0.62 33.13 6.51
CA PHE A 83 -0.97 32.84 5.12
C PHE A 83 -1.38 34.10 4.35
N VAL A 84 -2.30 34.91 4.90
CA VAL A 84 -2.82 36.09 4.20
C VAL A 84 -1.75 37.12 3.87
N THR A 85 -0.64 37.17 4.62
CA THR A 85 0.44 38.13 4.40
C THR A 85 1.13 37.97 3.03
N HIS A 86 0.99 36.81 2.40
CA HIS A 86 1.57 36.48 1.10
C HIS A 86 0.70 36.88 -0.10
N PHE A 87 -0.39 37.62 0.14
CA PHE A 87 -1.39 37.89 -0.89
C PHE A 87 -1.74 39.37 -1.03
N ARG A 88 -2.29 39.69 -2.21
CA ARG A 88 -3.05 40.92 -2.47
C ARG A 88 -4.46 40.58 -2.95
N PRO A 89 -5.49 41.33 -2.54
CA PRO A 89 -6.84 41.07 -3.01
C PRO A 89 -7.05 41.61 -4.43
N THR A 90 -7.59 40.78 -5.31
CA THR A 90 -7.86 41.13 -6.71
C THR A 90 -9.24 40.66 -7.13
N TYR A 91 -9.79 41.28 -8.18
CA TYR A 91 -10.90 40.71 -8.93
C TYR A 91 -10.39 39.72 -9.98
N ARG A 92 -11.29 38.92 -10.57
CA ARG A 92 -10.90 37.91 -11.58
C ARG A 92 -10.14 38.50 -12.78
N ASN A 93 -10.44 39.75 -13.15
CA ASN A 93 -9.76 40.47 -14.24
C ASN A 93 -8.33 40.94 -13.86
N GLY A 94 -7.83 40.61 -12.66
CA GLY A 94 -6.51 40.99 -12.16
C GLY A 94 -6.44 42.39 -11.57
N THR A 95 -7.52 43.17 -11.57
CA THR A 95 -7.51 44.51 -10.96
C THR A 95 -7.49 44.41 -9.43
N THR A 96 -6.58 45.17 -8.81
CA THR A 96 -6.40 45.17 -7.34
C THR A 96 -7.61 45.80 -6.65
N VAL A 97 -8.07 45.18 -5.56
CA VAL A 97 -9.10 45.75 -4.69
C VAL A 97 -8.48 46.85 -3.83
N ASN A 98 -9.11 48.01 -3.78
CA ASN A 98 -8.64 49.13 -2.96
C ASN A 98 -8.91 48.84 -1.47
N ILE A 99 -7.85 48.85 -0.66
CA ILE A 99 -7.91 48.67 0.80
C ILE A 99 -7.57 50.01 1.46
N PRO A 100 -8.39 50.49 2.42
CA PRO A 100 -8.06 51.71 3.17
C PRO A 100 -6.65 51.65 3.78
N GLY A 101 -5.83 52.68 3.53
CA GLY A 101 -4.47 52.76 4.08
C GLY A 101 -3.39 52.02 3.27
N LYS A 102 -3.73 51.32 2.19
CA LYS A 102 -2.78 50.65 1.29
C LYS A 102 -2.88 51.22 -0.11
N ASN A 103 -1.74 51.48 -0.76
CA ASN A 103 -1.70 52.03 -2.11
C ASN A 103 -1.61 50.90 -3.15
N PRO A 104 -2.69 50.62 -3.93
CA PRO A 104 -2.69 49.54 -4.92
C PRO A 104 -1.75 49.76 -6.11
N LEU A 105 -1.20 50.98 -6.27
CA LEU A 105 -0.25 51.35 -7.33
C LEU A 105 1.20 51.44 -6.83
N ASP A 106 1.46 51.08 -5.57
CA ASP A 106 2.83 51.06 -5.04
C ASP A 106 3.63 49.92 -5.68
N PRO A 107 4.76 50.21 -6.38
CA PRO A 107 5.62 49.17 -6.95
C PRO A 107 6.25 48.25 -5.89
N LEU A 108 6.21 48.63 -4.60
CA LEU A 108 6.61 47.82 -3.45
C LEU A 108 5.40 47.35 -2.63
N TYR A 109 4.31 46.94 -3.28
CA TYR A 109 3.16 46.32 -2.58
C TYR A 109 3.57 45.11 -1.73
N GLU A 110 4.71 44.47 -2.04
CA GLU A 110 5.36 43.43 -1.20
C GLU A 110 5.61 43.89 0.25
N ASN A 111 5.80 45.20 0.48
CA ASN A 111 5.98 45.78 1.81
C ASN A 111 4.64 46.13 2.50
N GLN A 112 3.50 45.95 1.83
CA GLN A 112 2.15 46.23 2.32
C GLN A 112 1.33 44.94 2.47
N THR A 113 1.91 43.95 3.16
CA THR A 113 1.34 42.60 3.35
C THR A 113 -0.09 42.64 3.87
N LEU A 114 -0.97 41.82 3.30
CA LEU A 114 -2.38 41.72 3.70
C LEU A 114 -2.50 41.12 5.12
N THR A 115 -3.40 41.67 5.93
CA THR A 115 -3.67 41.20 7.30
C THR A 115 -5.09 40.66 7.41
N LEU A 116 -5.39 39.88 8.45
CA LEU A 116 -6.75 39.37 8.67
C LEU A 116 -7.76 40.49 8.91
N GLN A 117 -7.35 41.59 9.53
CA GLN A 117 -8.22 42.75 9.76
C GLN A 117 -8.65 43.39 8.42
N ASP A 118 -7.76 43.41 7.43
CA ASP A 118 -8.08 43.91 6.09
C ASP A 118 -9.20 43.09 5.42
N LEU A 119 -9.26 41.78 5.68
CA LEU A 119 -10.29 40.89 5.11
C LEU A 119 -11.71 41.30 5.51
N SER A 120 -11.88 41.84 6.72
CA SER A 120 -13.17 42.32 7.21
C SER A 120 -13.68 43.53 6.42
N HIS A 121 -12.78 44.31 5.81
CA HIS A 121 -13.11 45.53 5.07
C HIS A 121 -13.38 45.30 3.57
N ILE A 122 -12.96 44.14 3.04
CA ILE A 122 -13.05 43.80 1.61
C ILE A 122 -14.15 42.78 1.28
N SER A 123 -15.12 42.54 2.17
CA SER A 123 -16.23 41.61 1.88
C SER A 123 -17.06 42.05 0.67
N SER A 124 -17.52 41.08 -0.12
CA SER A 124 -18.41 41.31 -1.28
C SER A 124 -19.86 41.70 -0.89
N ILE A 125 -20.14 41.76 0.42
CA ILE A 125 -21.38 42.23 1.02
C ILE A 125 -21.20 43.65 1.55
N LYS A 126 -21.71 44.65 0.80
CA LYS A 126 -21.91 46.02 1.31
C LYS A 126 -23.38 46.28 1.55
N ASN A 127 -23.74 46.77 2.73
CA ASN A 127 -25.12 47.15 3.10
C ASN A 127 -26.18 46.05 2.84
N GLY A 128 -25.84 44.79 3.13
CA GLY A 128 -26.77 43.66 2.99
C GLY A 128 -27.10 43.27 1.53
N LYS A 129 -26.43 43.83 0.53
CA LYS A 129 -26.54 43.44 -0.87
C LYS A 129 -25.23 42.83 -1.36
N ARG A 130 -25.32 41.61 -1.89
CA ARG A 130 -24.21 40.94 -2.59
C ARG A 130 -23.94 41.69 -3.88
N LEU A 131 -22.73 42.24 -4.03
CA LEU A 131 -22.31 42.84 -5.29
C LEU A 131 -22.29 41.76 -6.37
N LYS A 132 -22.95 42.03 -7.50
CA LYS A 132 -23.45 40.97 -8.39
C LYS A 132 -22.41 40.40 -9.36
N GLU A 133 -21.17 40.90 -9.41
CA GLU A 133 -20.28 40.51 -10.51
C GLU A 133 -18.88 39.97 -10.20
N ASP A 134 -18.20 40.19 -9.09
CA ASP A 134 -16.86 39.59 -8.95
C ASP A 134 -16.55 39.09 -7.54
N LYS A 135 -16.24 37.79 -7.44
CA LYS A 135 -15.56 37.23 -6.27
C LYS A 135 -14.19 37.90 -6.14
N ILE A 136 -13.78 38.15 -4.90
CA ILE A 136 -12.45 38.64 -4.59
C ILE A 136 -11.54 37.44 -4.34
N PHE A 137 -10.38 37.45 -4.98
CA PHE A 137 -9.35 36.43 -4.90
C PHE A 137 -8.17 36.94 -4.09
N MET A 138 -7.49 36.04 -3.38
CA MET A 138 -6.19 36.35 -2.78
C MET A 138 -5.12 35.95 -3.79
N THR A 139 -4.62 36.91 -4.58
CA THR A 139 -3.56 36.64 -5.57
C THR A 139 -2.19 36.64 -4.90
N ALA A 140 -1.43 35.56 -5.07
CA ALA A 140 -0.13 35.39 -4.44
C ALA A 140 0.86 36.47 -4.91
N LEU A 141 1.67 36.98 -3.98
CA LEU A 141 2.73 37.95 -4.26
C LEU A 141 3.96 37.28 -4.88
N THR A 142 4.23 36.03 -4.49
CA THR A 142 5.35 35.22 -4.98
C THR A 142 4.84 34.04 -5.79
N ASP A 143 5.67 33.49 -6.69
CA ASP A 143 5.30 32.31 -7.47
C ASP A 143 5.11 31.06 -6.58
N PHE A 144 3.86 30.72 -6.30
CA PHE A 144 3.49 29.56 -5.50
C PHE A 144 3.90 28.23 -6.14
N SER A 145 4.16 28.19 -7.46
CA SER A 145 4.51 26.95 -8.17
C SER A 145 5.94 26.45 -7.89
N THR A 146 6.75 27.28 -7.23
CA THR A 146 8.11 26.94 -6.78
C THR A 146 8.16 26.27 -5.42
N ASP A 147 7.00 25.95 -4.83
CA ASP A 147 6.84 25.43 -3.47
C ASP A 147 7.57 26.27 -2.41
N PRO A 148 7.29 27.59 -2.32
CA PRO A 148 7.86 28.42 -1.26
C PRO A 148 7.45 27.90 0.13
N TYR A 149 8.18 28.33 1.14
CA TYR A 149 7.99 27.84 2.51
C TYR A 149 6.55 28.01 3.03
N TRP A 150 5.88 29.11 2.69
CA TRP A 150 4.50 29.39 3.09
C TRP A 150 3.46 28.50 2.37
N ILE A 151 3.84 27.87 1.26
CA ILE A 151 3.01 26.88 0.55
C ILE A 151 3.18 25.48 1.15
N THR A 152 4.38 25.10 1.57
CA THR A 152 4.61 23.75 2.13
C THR A 152 4.32 23.65 3.63
N GLY A 153 4.55 24.71 4.39
CA GLY A 153 4.35 24.69 5.84
C GLY A 153 5.31 23.76 6.57
N GLY A 154 6.52 23.53 6.05
CA GLY A 154 7.45 22.51 6.56
C GLY A 154 7.82 22.60 8.06
N HIS A 155 7.59 23.73 8.73
CA HIS A 155 7.75 23.85 10.20
C HIS A 155 6.58 23.29 11.01
N ASN A 156 5.40 23.17 10.41
CA ASN A 156 4.16 22.78 11.08
C ASN A 156 4.02 21.27 11.23
N LEU A 157 5.13 20.58 11.47
CA LEU A 157 5.13 19.17 11.79
C LEU A 157 4.54 18.96 13.19
N PRO A 158 3.58 18.03 13.37
CA PRO A 158 3.05 17.73 14.69
C PRO A 158 4.15 17.28 15.66
N ASN A 159 4.11 17.78 16.89
CA ASN A 159 4.99 17.33 17.94
C ASN A 159 4.81 15.83 18.17
N TYR A 160 5.93 15.10 18.14
CA TYR A 160 5.94 13.64 18.23
C TYR A 160 5.22 13.07 19.46
N TYR A 161 5.24 13.77 20.60
CA TYR A 161 4.71 13.25 21.86
C TYR A 161 3.21 13.47 22.00
N ASN A 162 2.70 14.65 21.65
CA ASN A 162 1.32 15.05 21.94
C ASN A 162 0.49 15.40 20.69
N GLY A 163 1.13 15.46 19.53
CA GLY A 163 0.51 15.84 18.26
C GLY A 163 0.19 17.33 18.13
N GLN A 164 0.74 18.19 18.99
CA GLN A 164 0.51 19.63 18.91
C GLN A 164 1.25 20.23 17.71
N ILE A 165 0.55 21.07 16.95
CA ILE A 165 1.19 22.02 16.03
C ILE A 165 1.06 23.40 16.69
N ALA A 166 2.19 24.02 17.03
CA ALA A 166 2.21 25.26 17.81
C ALA A 166 1.83 26.49 16.97
N ASP A 167 2.29 26.53 15.72
CA ASP A 167 2.19 27.73 14.90
C ASP A 167 0.93 27.75 14.01
N ALA A 168 0.32 26.59 13.72
CA ALA A 168 -0.92 26.49 12.93
C ALA A 168 -2.13 26.02 13.78
N PRO A 169 -3.04 26.92 14.20
CA PRO A 169 -4.22 26.54 14.96
C PRO A 169 -5.35 25.99 14.07
N ALA A 170 -6.03 24.93 14.53
CA ALA A 170 -7.29 24.50 13.93
C ALA A 170 -8.42 25.51 14.23
N THR A 171 -9.52 25.51 13.47
CA THR A 171 -10.68 26.37 13.76
C THR A 171 -11.90 25.55 14.17
N LEU A 172 -12.43 25.79 15.36
CA LEU A 172 -13.63 25.15 15.90
C LEU A 172 -14.81 26.12 15.81
N VAL A 173 -15.90 25.70 15.15
CA VAL A 173 -17.17 26.42 15.16
C VAL A 173 -18.26 25.53 15.73
N VAL A 174 -18.81 25.92 16.88
CA VAL A 174 -19.90 25.21 17.57
C VAL A 174 -21.24 25.83 17.19
N VAL A 175 -22.20 24.99 16.82
CA VAL A 175 -23.54 25.39 16.40
C VAL A 175 -24.57 24.64 17.24
N ASP A 176 -25.34 25.38 18.03
CA ASP A 176 -26.49 24.83 18.73
C ASP A 176 -27.66 24.62 17.76
N LYS A 177 -28.21 23.42 17.74
CA LYS A 177 -29.31 22.99 16.85
C LYS A 177 -30.64 22.83 17.60
N GLY A 178 -30.68 23.25 18.86
CA GLY A 178 -31.80 23.15 19.77
C GLY A 178 -32.11 21.74 20.22
N ASN A 179 -33.01 21.62 21.20
CA ASN A 179 -33.47 20.33 21.74
C ASN A 179 -32.32 19.44 22.24
N GLY A 180 -31.22 20.03 22.73
CA GLY A 180 -30.03 19.30 23.19
C GLY A 180 -29.05 18.88 22.09
N TRP A 181 -29.32 19.19 20.82
CA TRP A 181 -28.42 18.89 19.71
C TRP A 181 -27.38 19.98 19.50
N VAL A 182 -26.12 19.58 19.36
CA VAL A 182 -24.98 20.49 19.17
C VAL A 182 -24.06 19.92 18.10
N ASP A 183 -23.70 20.73 17.11
CA ASP A 183 -22.75 20.40 16.06
C ASP A 183 -21.42 21.11 16.31
N ALA A 184 -20.32 20.35 16.38
CA ALA A 184 -18.97 20.89 16.45
C ALA A 184 -18.24 20.69 15.11
N TYR A 185 -18.01 21.77 14.39
CA TYR A 185 -17.26 21.77 13.14
C TYR A 185 -15.78 22.07 13.41
N TRP A 186 -14.91 21.11 13.11
CA TRP A 186 -13.46 21.25 13.18
C TRP A 186 -12.91 21.48 11.78
N PHE A 187 -12.40 22.69 11.53
CA PHE A 187 -11.80 23.10 10.26
C PHE A 187 -10.28 23.01 10.32
N TYR A 188 -9.71 22.50 9.24
CA TYR A 188 -8.29 22.33 9.01
C TYR A 188 -7.91 23.15 7.78
N PHE A 189 -6.93 24.04 7.95
CA PHE A 189 -6.44 24.89 6.88
C PHE A 189 -5.08 24.39 6.41
N TYR A 190 -4.96 24.18 5.10
CA TYR A 190 -3.68 23.90 4.44
C TYR A 190 -3.43 25.01 3.43
N SER A 191 -2.17 25.39 3.22
CA SER A 191 -1.85 26.51 2.32
C SER A 191 -1.92 26.13 0.84
N PHE A 192 -2.02 24.85 0.50
CA PHE A 192 -2.13 24.38 -0.87
C PHE A 192 -2.80 23.01 -0.94
N ASN A 193 -3.71 22.81 -1.90
CA ASN A 193 -4.25 21.50 -2.24
C ASN A 193 -3.55 20.97 -3.51
N LEU A 194 -2.92 19.80 -3.38
CA LEU A 194 -2.42 19.06 -4.52
C LEU A 194 -3.53 18.14 -5.03
N GLY A 195 -4.13 18.56 -6.13
CA GLY A 195 -5.20 17.85 -6.77
C GLY A 195 -4.77 16.48 -7.32
N PRO A 196 -5.74 15.63 -7.66
CA PRO A 196 -5.48 14.24 -7.99
C PRO A 196 -4.71 14.04 -9.31
N PHE A 197 -4.07 12.87 -9.42
CA PHE A 197 -3.49 12.38 -10.66
C PHE A 197 -4.49 11.46 -11.37
N VAL A 198 -4.73 11.71 -12.66
CA VAL A 198 -5.65 10.93 -13.48
C VAL A 198 -4.86 10.15 -14.53
N MET A 199 -4.85 8.82 -14.43
CA MET A 199 -4.13 7.92 -15.36
C MET A 199 -2.63 8.25 -15.51
N GLY A 200 -1.99 8.72 -14.44
CA GLY A 200 -0.57 9.11 -14.44
C GLY A 200 -0.29 10.49 -15.06
N LEU A 201 -1.32 11.19 -15.54
CA LEU A 201 -1.28 12.59 -15.94
C LEU A 201 -1.82 13.45 -14.79
N GLY A 202 -1.23 14.61 -14.56
CA GLY A 202 -1.60 15.51 -13.46
C GLY A 202 -0.37 16.05 -12.75
N PRO A 203 -0.53 16.68 -11.58
CA PRO A 203 -1.78 16.84 -10.83
C PRO A 203 -2.78 17.80 -11.51
N PHE A 204 -4.08 17.61 -11.31
CA PHE A 204 -5.14 18.50 -11.83
C PHE A 204 -6.07 18.95 -10.71
N GLY A 205 -6.64 20.15 -10.81
CA GLY A 205 -7.48 20.71 -9.75
C GLY A 205 -6.71 21.30 -8.57
N ASN A 206 -5.42 21.61 -8.73
CA ASN A 206 -4.64 22.24 -7.67
C ASN A 206 -5.20 23.62 -7.34
N HIS A 207 -5.19 23.99 -6.07
CA HIS A 207 -5.53 25.35 -5.67
C HIS A 207 -4.72 25.80 -4.46
N VAL A 208 -4.38 27.09 -4.46
CA VAL A 208 -3.76 27.75 -3.31
C VAL A 208 -4.82 27.93 -2.24
N GLY A 209 -4.49 27.61 -0.99
CA GLY A 209 -5.40 27.54 0.15
C GLY A 209 -6.33 26.33 0.08
N ASP A 210 -6.57 25.69 1.22
CA ASP A 210 -7.44 24.51 1.30
C ASP A 210 -8.19 24.47 2.64
N TRP A 211 -9.50 24.19 2.56
CA TRP A 211 -10.39 24.16 3.73
C TRP A 211 -11.11 22.83 3.80
N GLU A 212 -10.53 21.94 4.59
CA GLU A 212 -11.09 20.64 4.97
C GLU A 212 -11.71 20.73 6.36
N HIS A 213 -12.68 19.85 6.66
CA HIS A 213 -13.35 19.87 7.95
C HIS A 213 -13.99 18.54 8.33
N SER A 214 -14.11 18.33 9.64
CA SER A 214 -14.94 17.28 10.20
C SER A 214 -16.04 17.86 11.08
N LEU A 215 -17.09 17.08 11.31
CA LEU A 215 -18.22 17.41 12.17
C LEU A 215 -18.39 16.29 13.18
N VAL A 216 -18.40 16.64 14.48
CA VAL A 216 -18.88 15.76 15.54
C VAL A 216 -20.22 16.30 16.03
N ARG A 217 -21.27 15.48 15.95
CA ARG A 217 -22.62 15.84 16.38
C ARG A 217 -22.92 15.20 17.72
N PHE A 218 -23.42 16.00 18.64
CA PHE A 218 -23.74 15.63 20.02
C PHE A 218 -25.23 15.72 20.29
N TYR A 219 -25.70 14.84 21.17
CA TYR A 219 -27.01 14.94 21.81
C TYR A 219 -26.83 14.94 23.32
N ASN A 220 -27.25 16.00 24.00
CA ASN A 220 -27.09 16.19 25.45
C ASN A 220 -25.65 15.93 25.97
N GLY A 221 -24.65 16.27 25.16
CA GLY A 221 -23.23 16.10 25.49
C GLY A 221 -22.60 14.78 25.04
N GLU A 222 -23.40 13.80 24.59
CA GLU A 222 -22.88 12.52 24.08
C GLU A 222 -22.68 12.56 22.56
N PRO A 223 -21.54 12.09 22.03
CA PRO A 223 -21.28 12.09 20.59
C PRO A 223 -22.05 10.99 19.86
N VAL A 224 -22.76 11.34 18.80
CA VAL A 224 -23.64 10.43 18.05
C VAL A 224 -23.07 10.13 16.65
N ILE A 225 -22.61 11.15 15.93
CA ILE A 225 -22.18 11.05 14.53
C ILE A 225 -20.85 11.78 14.34
N VAL A 226 -19.96 11.17 13.55
CA VAL A 226 -18.78 11.81 12.98
C VAL A 226 -18.98 11.91 11.46
N TRP A 227 -18.78 13.09 10.91
CA TRP A 227 -18.73 13.30 9.46
C TRP A 227 -17.38 13.88 9.08
N MET A 228 -16.84 13.40 7.97
CA MET A 228 -15.54 13.80 7.43
C MET A 228 -15.73 14.38 6.04
N SER A 229 -15.11 15.53 5.76
CA SER A 229 -15.08 16.10 4.42
C SER A 229 -14.20 15.26 3.51
N ALA A 230 -14.72 14.95 2.32
CA ALA A 230 -13.95 14.35 1.24
C ALA A 230 -14.58 14.83 -0.07
N HIS A 231 -13.83 15.63 -0.82
CA HIS A 231 -14.27 16.31 -2.04
C HIS A 231 -15.65 16.97 -1.87
N GLY A 232 -16.51 16.85 -2.87
CA GLY A 232 -17.80 17.52 -2.92
C GLY A 232 -18.86 17.03 -1.92
N GLY A 233 -18.65 15.94 -1.15
CA GLY A 233 -19.72 15.30 -0.38
C GLY A 233 -19.39 14.65 0.96
N GLY A 234 -18.17 14.15 1.16
CA GLY A 234 -17.76 13.50 2.41
C GLY A 234 -18.52 12.21 2.77
N GLY A 235 -18.36 11.75 4.01
CA GLY A 235 -19.02 10.56 4.56
C GLY A 235 -19.39 10.72 6.03
N ALA A 236 -20.57 10.23 6.42
CA ALA A 236 -21.05 10.21 7.82
C ALA A 236 -21.01 8.79 8.39
N TYR A 237 -20.59 8.67 9.66
CA TYR A 237 -20.46 7.42 10.40
C TYR A 237 -20.99 7.60 11.82
N PHE A 238 -21.51 6.53 12.41
CA PHE A 238 -21.85 6.53 13.83
C PHE A 238 -20.57 6.62 14.67
N TYR A 239 -20.58 7.50 15.67
CA TYR A 239 -19.40 7.78 16.49
C TYR A 239 -18.84 6.53 17.18
N ASN A 240 -19.72 5.65 17.69
CA ASN A 240 -19.33 4.39 18.34
C ASN A 240 -18.52 3.47 17.45
N ASN A 241 -18.65 3.58 16.13
CA ASN A 241 -18.03 2.69 15.16
C ASN A 241 -16.74 3.25 14.57
N ILE A 242 -16.32 4.46 14.98
CA ILE A 242 -15.04 5.07 14.58
C ILE A 242 -13.95 4.66 15.57
N GLU A 243 -12.74 4.43 15.06
CA GLU A 243 -11.57 4.10 15.86
C GLU A 243 -11.26 5.18 16.90
N LYS A 244 -10.91 4.76 18.13
CA LYS A 244 -10.50 5.61 19.24
C LYS A 244 -9.21 5.05 19.86
N PRO A 245 -8.30 5.89 20.39
CA PRO A 245 -7.05 5.42 21.00
C PRO A 245 -7.24 4.41 22.14
N SER A 246 -8.30 4.53 22.95
CA SER A 246 -8.58 3.59 24.05
C SER A 246 -9.03 2.20 23.60
N GLU A 247 -9.58 2.10 22.39
CA GLU A 247 -10.08 0.86 21.78
C GLU A 247 -9.07 0.29 20.76
N SER A 248 -8.01 1.03 20.44
CA SER A 248 -6.98 0.64 19.48
C SER A 248 -6.05 -0.43 20.06
N ARG A 249 -5.97 -1.60 19.40
CA ARG A 249 -5.09 -2.71 19.84
C ARG A 249 -3.59 -2.36 19.81
N PHE A 250 -3.24 -1.26 19.14
CA PHE A 250 -1.87 -0.78 18.97
C PHE A 250 -1.43 0.20 20.07
N ILE A 251 -2.36 0.73 20.87
CA ILE A 251 -2.08 1.64 21.99
C ILE A 251 -2.59 0.95 23.27
N LYS A 252 -1.80 0.02 23.83
CA LYS A 252 -2.13 -0.57 25.15
C LYS A 252 -1.73 0.42 26.25
N PRO A 253 -2.68 1.00 27.01
CA PRO A 253 -2.31 1.76 28.20
C PRO A 253 -1.62 0.80 29.20
N SER A 254 -0.46 1.21 29.70
CA SER A 254 0.17 0.58 30.87
C SER A 254 -0.83 0.58 32.02
N LYS A 255 -0.91 -0.52 32.78
CA LYS A 255 -1.94 -0.74 33.83
C LYS A 255 -2.02 0.35 34.91
N ASN A 256 -1.06 1.28 34.97
CA ASN A 256 -1.01 2.39 35.93
C ASN A 256 -0.75 3.78 35.31
N GLU A 257 -0.84 3.94 33.98
CA GLU A 257 -0.73 5.27 33.35
C GLU A 257 -2.11 5.82 33.00
N ALA A 258 -2.30 7.12 33.27
CA ALA A 258 -3.50 7.86 32.88
C ALA A 258 -3.85 7.55 31.42
N LYS A 259 -5.15 7.32 31.14
CA LYS A 259 -5.74 7.15 29.80
C LYS A 259 -4.89 7.92 28.78
N GLY A 260 -4.24 7.20 27.85
CA GLY A 260 -3.36 7.81 26.84
C GLY A 260 -4.03 8.95 26.09
N ILE A 261 -3.23 9.75 25.36
CA ILE A 261 -3.67 10.95 24.64
C ILE A 261 -4.98 10.66 23.88
N GLY A 262 -6.03 11.41 24.22
CA GLY A 262 -7.27 11.37 23.47
C GLY A 262 -7.99 10.02 23.49
N ALA A 263 -7.98 9.29 24.60
CA ALA A 263 -8.64 7.99 24.76
C ALA A 263 -10.02 7.87 24.08
N ASP A 264 -10.85 8.91 24.17
CA ASP A 264 -12.19 8.97 23.59
C ASP A 264 -12.27 9.90 22.35
N GLN A 265 -11.15 10.31 21.76
CA GLN A 265 -11.14 11.14 20.55
C GLN A 265 -11.29 10.25 19.30
N PRO A 266 -12.19 10.57 18.35
CA PRO A 266 -12.34 9.79 17.12
C PRO A 266 -11.13 10.03 16.21
N ILE A 267 -10.58 8.96 15.64
CA ILE A 267 -9.43 9.01 14.73
C ILE A 267 -9.92 9.18 13.28
N ILE A 268 -9.31 10.13 12.58
CA ILE A 268 -9.55 10.40 11.16
C ILE A 268 -8.21 10.48 10.42
N PHE A 269 -8.23 10.21 9.11
CA PHE A 269 -7.02 10.17 8.28
C PHE A 269 -7.12 11.18 7.15
N SER A 270 -6.19 12.13 7.10
CA SER A 270 -6.07 13.11 6.02
C SER A 270 -5.33 12.51 4.84
N ALA A 271 -5.92 12.63 3.64
CA ALA A 271 -5.33 12.13 2.41
C ALA A 271 -4.15 12.98 1.95
N ARG A 272 -3.21 12.33 1.26
CA ARG A 272 -2.05 12.97 0.66
C ARG A 272 -2.47 14.05 -0.36
N GLY A 273 -2.09 15.29 -0.09
CA GLY A 273 -2.23 16.42 -1.01
C GLY A 273 -3.65 16.97 -1.16
N THR A 274 -4.66 16.11 -1.28
CA THR A 274 -6.07 16.53 -1.37
C THR A 274 -6.68 16.84 0.00
N HIS A 275 -6.04 16.39 1.08
CA HIS A 275 -6.45 16.56 2.49
C HIS A 275 -7.86 16.05 2.85
N ALA A 276 -8.50 15.34 1.94
CA ALA A 276 -9.77 14.68 2.20
C ALA A 276 -9.64 13.72 3.38
N ASN A 277 -10.63 13.76 4.27
CA ASN A 277 -10.64 13.02 5.52
C ASN A 277 -11.42 11.71 5.39
N TYR A 278 -10.80 10.63 5.84
CA TYR A 278 -11.35 9.28 5.78
C TYR A 278 -11.35 8.59 7.16
N PRO A 279 -12.23 7.60 7.36
CA PRO A 279 -12.34 6.86 8.62
C PRO A 279 -11.32 5.72 8.76
N SER A 280 -10.55 5.42 7.72
CA SER A 280 -9.53 4.36 7.74
C SER A 280 -8.35 4.74 6.83
N THR A 281 -7.25 4.02 7.00
CA THR A 281 -6.12 4.02 6.06
C THR A 281 -6.46 3.31 4.75
N GLY A 282 -5.61 3.50 3.74
CA GLY A 282 -5.70 2.84 2.44
C GLY A 282 -6.03 3.77 1.27
N GLN A 283 -6.33 3.17 0.11
CA GLN A 283 -6.73 3.87 -1.11
C GLN A 283 -8.25 4.06 -1.15
N HIS A 284 -8.68 5.31 -1.26
CA HIS A 284 -10.09 5.69 -1.29
C HIS A 284 -10.46 6.21 -2.68
N SER A 285 -11.18 5.41 -3.45
CA SER A 285 -11.65 5.83 -4.78
C SER A 285 -12.88 6.72 -4.68
N HIS A 286 -12.86 7.84 -5.41
CA HIS A 286 -13.94 8.83 -5.42
C HIS A 286 -14.19 9.36 -6.84
N ASP A 287 -15.39 9.93 -7.02
CA ASP A 287 -15.89 10.68 -8.19
C ASP A 287 -15.92 10.02 -9.59
N LEU A 288 -14.98 9.13 -9.95
CA LEU A 288 -14.99 8.36 -11.20
C LEU A 288 -14.91 6.85 -10.96
N PRO A 289 -15.54 6.03 -11.84
CA PRO A 289 -15.49 4.57 -11.75
C PRO A 289 -14.06 4.04 -11.96
N TYR A 290 -13.82 2.79 -11.54
CA TYR A 290 -12.55 2.06 -11.75
C TYR A 290 -11.31 2.64 -11.04
N SER A 291 -11.48 3.34 -9.91
CA SER A 291 -10.37 3.86 -9.10
C SER A 291 -9.45 4.86 -9.82
N ILE A 292 -9.94 5.46 -10.92
CA ILE A 292 -9.22 6.43 -11.75
C ILE A 292 -8.81 7.69 -10.96
N LEU A 293 -9.65 8.07 -10.00
CA LEU A 293 -9.43 9.11 -9.00
C LEU A 293 -9.41 8.44 -7.64
N SER A 294 -8.28 8.53 -6.94
CA SER A 294 -8.12 7.93 -5.62
C SER A 294 -7.25 8.78 -4.72
N ASP A 295 -7.70 8.90 -3.48
CA ASP A 295 -6.92 9.43 -2.37
C ASP A 295 -6.18 8.31 -1.64
N PHE A 296 -5.11 8.68 -0.95
CA PHE A 296 -4.30 7.76 -0.15
C PHE A 296 -4.16 8.29 1.27
N THR A 297 -4.41 7.42 2.23
CA THR A 297 -4.33 7.73 3.67
C THR A 297 -3.49 6.68 4.39
N ASP A 298 -2.74 7.09 5.40
CA ASP A 298 -1.93 6.22 6.25
C ASP A 298 -1.81 6.78 7.69
N ARG A 299 -1.07 6.08 8.56
CA ARG A 299 -0.78 6.51 9.94
C ARG A 299 0.53 7.30 10.02
N GLY A 300 0.62 8.44 9.34
CA GLY A 300 1.76 9.34 9.45
C GLY A 300 1.77 10.13 10.77
N ALA A 301 2.11 11.41 10.72
CA ALA A 301 2.19 12.23 11.93
C ALA A 301 0.79 12.47 12.53
N LEU A 302 0.61 12.13 13.80
CA LEU A 302 -0.64 12.36 14.52
C LEU A 302 -0.73 13.83 14.92
N TRP A 303 -1.75 14.52 14.44
CA TRP A 303 -2.12 15.88 14.84
C TRP A 303 -3.31 15.85 15.80
N ASN A 304 -3.18 16.58 16.91
CA ASN A 304 -4.24 16.80 17.88
C ASN A 304 -4.73 18.26 17.87
N PRO A 305 -5.79 18.57 17.08
CA PRO A 305 -6.42 19.89 17.01
C PRO A 305 -6.82 20.49 18.37
N LYS A 306 -7.13 19.67 19.38
CA LYS A 306 -7.52 20.13 20.71
C LYS A 306 -6.43 20.98 21.39
N LEU A 307 -5.16 20.72 21.10
CA LEU A 307 -4.04 21.38 21.77
C LEU A 307 -3.77 22.80 21.25
N ASN A 308 -4.27 23.13 20.06
CA ASN A 308 -4.15 24.48 19.48
C ASN A 308 -5.31 24.77 18.52
N PHE A 309 -6.31 25.51 18.97
CA PHE A 309 -7.46 25.87 18.15
C PHE A 309 -8.05 27.24 18.48
N LEU A 310 -8.67 27.85 17.47
CA LEU A 310 -9.50 29.04 17.58
C LEU A 310 -10.96 28.64 17.81
N GLY A 311 -11.58 29.17 18.86
CA GLY A 311 -12.94 28.82 19.26
C GLY A 311 -14.01 29.81 18.82
N TYR A 312 -15.09 29.35 18.20
CA TYR A 312 -16.23 30.19 17.84
C TYR A 312 -17.56 29.49 18.09
N THR A 313 -18.59 30.29 18.34
CA THR A 313 -19.99 29.83 18.29
C THR A 313 -20.70 30.54 17.15
N PHE A 314 -21.60 29.84 16.46
CA PHE A 314 -22.34 30.39 15.33
C PHE A 314 -23.84 30.20 15.49
N ASN A 315 -24.57 31.32 15.49
CA ASN A 315 -26.02 31.33 15.49
C ASN A 315 -26.53 31.35 14.04
N THR A 316 -27.25 30.30 13.66
CA THR A 316 -27.74 30.08 12.29
C THR A 316 -28.86 31.03 11.88
N LYS A 317 -29.68 31.48 12.83
CA LYS A 317 -30.79 32.40 12.61
C LYS A 317 -30.29 33.80 12.27
N ASP A 318 -29.39 34.31 13.11
CA ASP A 318 -28.86 35.68 12.97
C ASP A 318 -27.59 35.73 12.11
N LYS A 319 -27.08 34.57 11.68
CA LYS A 319 -25.79 34.38 10.99
C LYS A 319 -24.63 35.07 11.71
N LYS A 320 -24.68 35.06 13.03
CA LYS A 320 -23.73 35.76 13.90
C LYS A 320 -22.71 34.79 14.46
N VAL A 321 -21.43 35.08 14.23
CA VAL A 321 -20.27 34.49 14.89
C VAL A 321 -20.04 35.21 16.21
N THR A 322 -19.78 34.46 17.28
CA THR A 322 -19.33 34.99 18.56
C THR A 322 -18.05 34.26 18.95
N CYS A 323 -16.96 35.00 19.19
CA CYS A 323 -15.70 34.45 19.66
C CYS A 323 -15.91 33.69 20.97
N ALA A 324 -15.34 32.49 21.04
CA ALA A 324 -15.18 31.74 22.27
C ALA A 324 -13.68 31.72 22.61
N ASN A 325 -13.34 31.60 23.88
CA ASN A 325 -11.95 31.40 24.26
C ASN A 325 -11.57 29.96 23.86
N GLY A 326 -10.79 29.81 22.79
CA GLY A 326 -10.29 28.52 22.32
C GLY A 326 -9.17 27.99 23.21
N SER A 327 -8.08 27.49 22.61
CA SER A 327 -6.95 26.98 23.40
C SER A 327 -6.17 28.08 24.13
N HIS A 328 -6.26 29.33 23.66
CA HIS A 328 -5.63 30.49 24.30
C HIS A 328 -6.66 31.61 24.51
N PRO A 329 -6.69 32.23 25.70
CA PRO A 329 -7.67 33.26 26.01
C PRO A 329 -7.47 34.51 25.13
N PHE A 330 -8.57 35.07 24.63
CA PHE A 330 -8.61 36.31 23.83
C PHE A 330 -7.92 36.28 22.46
N ARG A 331 -7.36 35.14 22.02
CA ARG A 331 -6.66 35.05 20.72
C ARG A 331 -7.60 35.33 19.54
N GLU A 332 -8.83 34.86 19.61
CA GLU A 332 -9.85 35.02 18.57
C GLU A 332 -10.23 36.49 18.34
N GLN A 333 -10.08 37.34 19.36
CA GLN A 333 -10.30 38.78 19.21
C GLN A 333 -9.22 39.43 18.33
N GLU A 334 -7.98 38.92 18.39
CA GLU A 334 -6.87 39.39 17.56
C GLU A 334 -7.06 38.99 16.09
N TYR A 335 -7.61 37.80 15.83
CA TYR A 335 -7.92 37.32 14.48
C TYR A 335 -9.07 38.10 13.83
N GLY A 336 -9.91 38.76 14.62
CA GLY A 336 -10.99 39.62 14.15
C GLY A 336 -12.11 38.88 13.42
N ASP A 337 -12.80 39.58 12.51
CA ASP A 337 -14.00 39.11 11.81
C ASP A 337 -13.71 38.32 10.51
N TRP A 338 -12.55 37.66 10.43
CA TRP A 338 -12.07 36.95 9.22
C TRP A 338 -13.04 35.87 8.72
N LEU A 339 -13.81 35.23 9.61
CA LEU A 339 -14.79 34.20 9.24
C LEU A 339 -15.88 34.70 8.30
N TYR A 340 -16.17 36.00 8.29
CA TYR A 340 -17.15 36.63 7.41
C TYR A 340 -16.62 36.89 5.99
N TYR A 341 -15.33 36.64 5.74
CA TYR A 341 -14.77 36.77 4.41
C TYR A 341 -15.43 35.77 3.44
N ASP A 342 -16.08 36.31 2.41
CA ASP A 342 -16.91 35.57 1.46
C ASP A 342 -16.28 35.42 0.06
N GLY A 343 -15.04 35.88 -0.09
CA GLY A 343 -14.20 35.66 -1.27
C GLY A 343 -13.55 34.27 -1.29
N THR A 344 -12.56 34.10 -2.16
CA THR A 344 -11.77 32.87 -2.26
C THR A 344 -10.46 33.00 -1.50
N TRP A 345 -10.10 31.94 -0.80
CA TRP A 345 -8.81 31.78 -0.16
C TRP A 345 -7.85 31.25 -1.20
N GLY A 346 -6.99 32.11 -1.75
CA GLY A 346 -6.04 31.79 -2.82
C GLY A 346 -6.43 32.37 -4.19
N ASP A 347 -5.56 32.07 -5.16
CA ASP A 347 -5.57 32.65 -6.51
C ASP A 347 -6.81 32.27 -7.33
N ALA A 348 -7.10 33.09 -8.34
CA ALA A 348 -8.03 32.73 -9.40
C ALA A 348 -7.41 31.68 -10.32
N LEU A 349 -8.25 30.90 -11.01
CA LEU A 349 -7.84 30.04 -12.11
C LEU A 349 -6.92 30.81 -13.07
N LEU A 350 -5.71 30.28 -13.26
CA LEU A 350 -4.71 30.86 -14.16
C LEU A 350 -5.24 30.86 -15.61
N ASP A 351 -4.86 31.89 -16.36
CA ASP A 351 -5.18 31.98 -17.80
C ASP A 351 -4.67 30.76 -18.56
N GLY A 352 -5.42 30.29 -19.56
CA GLY A 352 -5.05 29.12 -20.35
C GLY A 352 -3.74 29.28 -21.14
N SER A 353 -3.24 30.51 -21.31
CA SER A 353 -1.95 30.83 -21.91
C SER A 353 -0.77 30.85 -20.92
N ASP A 354 -1.02 30.77 -19.60
CA ASP A 354 0.04 30.73 -18.59
C ASP A 354 0.86 29.42 -18.74
N PRO A 355 2.21 29.48 -18.77
CA PRO A 355 3.05 28.30 -18.97
C PRO A 355 2.91 27.24 -17.86
N ARG A 356 2.41 27.62 -16.67
CA ARG A 356 2.15 26.70 -15.56
C ARG A 356 0.83 25.96 -15.74
N GLN A 357 -0.06 26.46 -16.60
CA GLN A 357 -1.40 25.95 -16.79
C GLN A 357 -1.41 24.89 -17.90
N VAL A 358 -2.10 23.77 -17.64
CA VAL A 358 -2.25 22.67 -18.60
C VAL A 358 -3.70 22.20 -18.56
N TRP A 359 -4.32 22.06 -19.72
CA TRP A 359 -5.67 21.49 -19.86
C TRP A 359 -5.61 19.97 -19.97
N ALA A 360 -6.30 19.25 -19.08
CA ALA A 360 -6.46 17.81 -19.20
C ALA A 360 -7.59 17.48 -20.21
N PRO A 361 -7.32 16.80 -21.34
CA PRO A 361 -8.38 16.42 -22.27
C PRO A 361 -9.37 15.37 -21.70
N LYS A 362 -8.99 14.66 -20.63
CA LYS A 362 -9.86 13.81 -19.78
C LYS A 362 -9.26 13.77 -18.37
N PRO A 363 -9.95 14.21 -17.30
CA PRO A 363 -11.34 14.66 -17.20
C PRO A 363 -11.41 16.20 -17.18
N PHE A 364 -11.53 16.85 -18.36
CA PHE A 364 -11.88 18.27 -18.57
C PHE A 364 -11.59 19.28 -17.42
N GLU A 365 -10.39 19.26 -16.86
CA GLU A 365 -10.04 20.10 -15.71
C GLU A 365 -8.67 20.74 -15.92
N TRP A 366 -8.53 21.94 -15.38
CA TRP A 366 -7.29 22.70 -15.41
C TRP A 366 -6.34 22.24 -14.31
N ARG A 367 -5.03 22.36 -14.55
CA ARG A 367 -4.02 22.08 -13.53
C ARG A 367 -4.23 22.92 -12.27
N TYR A 368 -4.46 24.21 -12.43
CA TYR A 368 -4.77 25.14 -11.34
C TYR A 368 -6.19 25.68 -11.47
N ILE A 369 -6.96 25.60 -10.38
CA ILE A 369 -8.35 26.08 -10.27
C ILE A 369 -8.48 27.18 -9.21
N ASP A 370 -9.66 27.78 -9.13
CA ASP A 370 -9.96 28.82 -8.13
C ASP A 370 -9.77 28.30 -6.70
N GLY A 371 -9.19 29.12 -5.82
CA GLY A 371 -9.13 28.86 -4.38
C GLY A 371 -10.51 28.65 -3.73
N PRO A 372 -10.58 27.89 -2.62
CA PRO A 372 -11.85 27.55 -1.96
C PRO A 372 -12.46 28.74 -1.22
N SER A 373 -13.74 28.65 -0.90
CA SER A 373 -14.41 29.62 -0.03
C SER A 373 -14.27 29.24 1.45
N GLY A 374 -14.35 30.24 2.33
CA GLY A 374 -14.12 30.09 3.77
C GLY A 374 -15.17 29.25 4.54
N PRO A 375 -14.94 28.99 5.83
CA PRO A 375 -15.73 28.07 6.66
C PRO A 375 -17.25 28.32 6.70
N LEU A 376 -17.69 29.58 6.80
CA LEU A 376 -19.12 29.92 6.88
C LEU A 376 -19.91 29.54 5.62
N THR A 377 -19.23 29.32 4.48
CA THR A 377 -19.88 28.88 3.24
C THR A 377 -20.24 27.39 3.23
N LYS A 378 -19.79 26.61 4.22
CA LYS A 378 -20.00 25.15 4.29
C LYS A 378 -21.36 24.75 4.88
N HIS A 379 -22.34 25.65 4.89
CA HIS A 379 -23.73 25.41 5.32
C HIS A 379 -23.84 24.88 6.77
N LEU A 380 -23.26 25.60 7.75
CA LEU A 380 -23.23 25.19 9.15
C LEU A 380 -24.62 24.99 9.80
N GLY A 381 -25.68 25.52 9.19
CA GLY A 381 -27.07 25.31 9.61
C GLY A 381 -27.71 23.99 9.18
N ARG A 382 -27.01 23.13 8.43
CA ARG A 382 -27.58 21.89 7.88
C ARG A 382 -28.14 20.94 8.96
N ILE A 383 -29.32 20.37 8.68
CA ILE A 383 -29.97 19.35 9.52
C ILE A 383 -29.32 17.99 9.23
N SER A 384 -29.17 17.65 7.96
CA SER A 384 -28.41 16.47 7.52
C SER A 384 -26.90 16.68 7.77
N PRO A 385 -26.17 15.68 8.28
CA PRO A 385 -24.73 15.82 8.52
C PRO A 385 -23.93 16.00 7.22
N CYS A 386 -24.37 15.41 6.11
CA CYS A 386 -23.73 15.57 4.80
C CYS A 386 -23.96 16.98 4.21
N GLN A 387 -22.91 17.58 3.65
CA GLN A 387 -22.97 18.93 3.07
C GLN A 387 -23.71 18.97 1.72
N ARG A 388 -23.52 17.96 0.86
CA ARG A 388 -24.19 17.81 -0.46
C ARG A 388 -24.46 16.34 -0.77
N ALA A 389 -25.50 16.05 -1.55
CA ALA A 389 -25.74 14.72 -2.09
C ALA A 389 -24.85 14.47 -3.32
N LYS A 390 -24.36 13.24 -3.51
CA LYS A 390 -23.60 12.87 -4.72
C LYS A 390 -24.50 12.99 -5.95
N TRP A 391 -23.94 13.32 -7.11
CA TRP A 391 -24.72 13.63 -8.33
C TRP A 391 -25.60 12.47 -8.84
N TRP A 392 -25.29 11.22 -8.46
CA TRP A 392 -26.08 10.03 -8.76
C TRP A 392 -27.08 9.64 -7.66
N ASN A 393 -27.14 10.37 -6.55
CA ASN A 393 -28.06 10.12 -5.44
C ASN A 393 -29.37 10.88 -5.65
N PHE A 394 -30.27 10.32 -6.47
CA PHE A 394 -31.56 10.91 -6.82
C PHE A 394 -32.51 11.17 -5.61
N TRP A 395 -32.22 10.58 -4.45
CA TRP A 395 -33.03 10.69 -3.24
C TRP A 395 -32.53 11.75 -2.25
N ASN A 396 -31.40 12.42 -2.53
CA ASN A 396 -30.78 13.44 -1.67
C ASN A 396 -30.53 13.04 -0.20
N GLY A 397 -30.67 11.76 0.14
CA GLY A 397 -30.49 11.25 1.51
C GLY A 397 -29.01 11.13 1.88
N CYS A 398 -28.65 11.55 3.09
CA CYS A 398 -27.34 11.28 3.67
C CYS A 398 -27.37 9.93 4.38
N ASN A 399 -26.65 8.94 3.84
CA ASN A 399 -26.57 7.63 4.46
C ASN A 399 -25.47 7.64 5.54
N VAL A 400 -25.89 7.61 6.81
CA VAL A 400 -24.98 7.46 7.95
C VAL A 400 -24.60 5.99 8.05
N ARG A 401 -23.32 5.69 7.85
CA ARG A 401 -22.86 4.32 7.73
C ARG A 401 -22.62 3.70 9.11
N ARG A 402 -23.05 2.45 9.25
CA ARG A 402 -22.72 1.60 10.42
C ARG A 402 -21.31 1.03 10.33
N TYR A 403 -20.86 0.68 9.14
CA TYR A 403 -19.55 0.08 8.94
C TYR A 403 -18.59 1.11 8.37
N ILE A 404 -17.36 1.13 8.89
CA ILE A 404 -16.24 1.88 8.30
C ILE A 404 -16.06 1.40 6.87
N GLN A 405 -15.98 2.34 5.93
CA GLN A 405 -15.54 2.01 4.58
C GLN A 405 -14.02 1.96 4.57
N TYR A 406 -13.47 0.76 4.53
CA TYR A 406 -12.03 0.57 4.46
C TYR A 406 -11.47 0.98 3.09
N GLY A 407 -10.33 1.67 3.12
CA GLY A 407 -9.54 1.99 1.94
C GLY A 407 -8.91 0.72 1.37
N LYS A 408 -8.90 0.57 0.05
CA LYS A 408 -8.33 -0.60 -0.62
C LYS A 408 -6.79 -0.54 -0.62
N GLY A 409 -6.11 -1.68 -0.57
CA GLY A 409 -4.65 -1.74 -0.82
C GLY A 409 -3.77 -1.74 0.43
N VAL A 410 -2.47 -1.54 0.22
CA VAL A 410 -1.32 -1.94 1.10
C VAL A 410 -1.42 -1.55 2.59
N PHE A 411 -2.27 -0.60 2.97
CA PHE A 411 -2.48 -0.13 4.34
C PHE A 411 -3.76 -0.65 5.01
N ASP A 412 -4.32 -1.76 4.52
CA ASP A 412 -5.46 -2.45 5.14
C ASP A 412 -5.01 -3.14 6.45
N GLN A 413 -4.75 -2.34 7.49
CA GLN A 413 -4.48 -2.82 8.84
C GLN A 413 -5.78 -3.21 9.58
N GLU A 414 -6.96 -3.00 8.98
CA GLU A 414 -8.23 -3.07 9.71
C GLU A 414 -9.36 -3.86 9.00
N GLY A 415 -9.21 -4.20 7.72
CA GLY A 415 -10.11 -5.12 7.03
C GLY A 415 -9.71 -6.59 7.24
N ASN A 416 -10.37 -7.28 8.17
CA ASN A 416 -10.18 -8.71 8.45
C ASN A 416 -10.76 -9.63 7.35
N ASN A 417 -10.59 -9.33 6.06
CA ASN A 417 -11.06 -10.18 4.97
C ASN A 417 -10.22 -10.03 3.69
N SER A 418 -9.70 -11.17 3.27
CA SER A 418 -8.99 -11.45 2.01
C SER A 418 -7.46 -11.38 2.08
N CYS A 419 -6.89 -12.56 2.27
CA CYS A 419 -5.57 -12.99 1.80
C CYS A 419 -5.40 -12.88 0.26
N GLY A 420 -5.78 -11.75 -0.32
CA GLY A 420 -5.80 -11.51 -1.75
C GLY A 420 -5.06 -10.23 -2.07
N HIS A 421 -3.77 -10.18 -1.75
CA HIS A 421 -2.70 -9.52 -2.51
C HIS A 421 -1.44 -9.41 -1.65
N LEU A 422 -0.85 -10.58 -1.40
CA LEU A 422 0.60 -10.74 -1.27
C LEU A 422 1.35 -10.24 -2.53
N TYR A 423 0.61 -9.91 -3.60
CA TYR A 423 1.08 -9.63 -4.95
C TYR A 423 1.36 -8.15 -5.30
N VAL A 424 1.12 -7.16 -4.42
CA VAL A 424 1.24 -5.71 -4.78
C VAL A 424 2.20 -4.94 -3.87
N LYS A 425 2.95 -5.64 -3.02
CA LYS A 425 3.59 -5.04 -1.83
C LYS A 425 5.05 -4.60 -2.00
N ILE A 426 5.42 -3.94 -3.11
CA ILE A 426 6.63 -3.08 -3.15
C ILE A 426 6.31 -1.79 -3.91
N ARG A 427 6.69 -0.63 -3.39
CA ARG A 427 6.32 0.68 -3.97
C ARG A 427 7.38 1.79 -3.80
N PHE A 428 8.66 1.47 -3.95
CA PHE A 428 9.60 2.39 -4.61
C PHE A 428 9.54 2.05 -6.11
N ARG A 429 9.33 2.99 -7.03
CA ARG A 429 9.21 2.61 -8.47
C ARG A 429 10.43 1.85 -9.03
N PRO A 430 11.69 2.14 -8.63
CA PRO A 430 12.84 1.28 -8.91
C PRO A 430 12.90 -0.02 -8.08
N LEU A 431 12.39 -0.03 -6.84
CA LEU A 431 12.49 -1.21 -5.95
C LEU A 431 11.35 -2.22 -6.17
N ARG A 432 10.17 -1.76 -6.59
CA ARG A 432 9.04 -2.60 -7.05
C ARG A 432 9.40 -3.31 -8.33
N TRP A 433 10.07 -2.57 -9.20
CA TRP A 433 10.67 -3.06 -10.42
C TRP A 433 11.77 -4.09 -10.17
N PHE A 434 12.51 -3.98 -9.06
CA PHE A 434 13.48 -4.99 -8.61
C PHE A 434 12.82 -6.26 -8.10
N VAL A 435 11.50 -6.33 -7.86
CA VAL A 435 10.85 -7.52 -7.27
C VAL A 435 9.69 -8.09 -8.11
N GLU A 436 9.13 -7.33 -9.06
CA GLU A 436 8.14 -7.86 -10.01
C GLU A 436 8.76 -8.58 -11.21
N LEU A 437 10.08 -8.48 -11.41
CA LEU A 437 10.87 -9.35 -12.29
C LEU A 437 11.87 -10.11 -11.43
N LEU A 438 11.75 -11.44 -11.41
CA LEU A 438 12.63 -12.23 -10.60
C LEU A 438 13.98 -12.42 -11.32
N THR A 439 15.01 -11.70 -10.87
CA THR A 439 16.42 -11.91 -11.25
C THR A 439 17.07 -12.82 -10.21
N PHE A 440 17.33 -14.06 -10.62
CA PHE A 440 17.64 -15.12 -9.68
C PHE A 440 18.96 -15.82 -10.01
N VAL A 441 19.58 -16.44 -9.00
CA VAL A 441 20.73 -17.36 -9.14
C VAL A 441 20.47 -18.62 -8.31
N ASP A 442 20.86 -19.78 -8.84
CA ASP A 442 20.89 -21.03 -8.07
C ASP A 442 22.10 -21.03 -7.12
N TYR A 443 21.86 -21.15 -5.83
CA TYR A 443 22.86 -21.03 -4.78
C TYR A 443 22.91 -22.28 -3.91
N GLN A 444 23.90 -23.13 -4.18
CA GLN A 444 24.19 -24.31 -3.38
C GLN A 444 25.66 -24.73 -3.53
N PRO A 445 26.58 -24.16 -2.72
CA PRO A 445 27.98 -24.60 -2.69
C PRO A 445 28.09 -26.10 -2.40
N GLY A 446 28.75 -26.86 -3.28
CA GLY A 446 28.82 -28.33 -3.26
C GLY A 446 27.69 -29.03 -4.04
N GLY A 447 26.90 -28.27 -4.81
CA GLY A 447 25.73 -28.76 -5.55
C GLY A 447 24.63 -29.31 -4.64
N SER A 448 23.60 -29.96 -5.20
CA SER A 448 22.48 -30.53 -4.43
C SER A 448 22.90 -31.51 -3.32
N SER A 449 24.15 -32.00 -3.36
CA SER A 449 24.83 -32.86 -2.37
C SER A 449 25.60 -32.12 -1.27
N GLY A 450 25.65 -30.80 -1.29
CA GLY A 450 26.33 -29.95 -0.31
C GLY A 450 25.67 -29.84 1.07
N VAL A 451 24.87 -30.84 1.46
CA VAL A 451 24.18 -30.91 2.76
C VAL A 451 24.65 -32.11 3.54
N SER A 452 24.92 -31.88 4.83
CA SER A 452 25.31 -32.90 5.79
C SER A 452 24.50 -32.76 7.08
N GLU A 453 24.69 -33.69 8.01
CA GLU A 453 24.06 -33.60 9.33
C GLU A 453 24.48 -32.35 10.12
N THR A 454 25.66 -31.78 9.81
CA THR A 454 26.28 -30.70 10.60
C THR A 454 26.44 -29.39 9.85
N SER A 455 26.18 -29.35 8.54
CA SER A 455 26.37 -28.16 7.71
C SER A 455 25.47 -28.18 6.48
N ASP A 456 24.89 -27.02 6.17
CA ASP A 456 24.23 -26.68 4.92
C ASP A 456 24.59 -25.23 4.48
N PRO A 457 24.23 -24.80 3.26
CA PRO A 457 24.58 -23.46 2.75
C PRO A 457 24.04 -22.27 3.56
N LEU A 458 23.02 -22.48 4.40
CA LEU A 458 22.34 -21.42 5.16
C LEU A 458 22.64 -21.47 6.67
N SER A 459 23.38 -22.48 7.13
CA SER A 459 23.71 -22.68 8.55
C SER A 459 24.93 -21.90 9.04
N ASP A 460 25.84 -21.50 8.14
CA ASP A 460 27.08 -20.80 8.47
C ASP A 460 26.96 -19.31 8.13
N ALA A 461 26.81 -18.48 9.18
CA ALA A 461 26.66 -17.04 9.03
C ALA A 461 27.84 -16.37 8.31
N ASN A 462 29.07 -16.83 8.53
CA ASN A 462 30.26 -16.20 7.95
C ASN A 462 30.35 -16.45 6.44
N LYS A 463 30.00 -17.67 6.00
CA LYS A 463 29.88 -18.01 4.57
C LYS A 463 28.68 -17.30 3.93
N CYS A 464 27.55 -17.24 4.62
CA CYS A 464 26.38 -16.49 4.16
C CYS A 464 26.69 -15.01 3.96
N ALA A 465 27.36 -14.34 4.90
CA ALA A 465 27.68 -12.91 4.78
C ALA A 465 28.53 -12.60 3.54
N ARG A 466 29.50 -13.48 3.23
CA ARG A 466 30.34 -13.39 2.03
C ARG A 466 29.52 -13.49 0.74
N ASP A 467 28.65 -14.50 0.67
CA ASP A 467 27.90 -14.78 -0.56
C ASP A 467 26.74 -13.80 -0.75
N ILE A 468 26.10 -13.35 0.33
CA ILE A 468 25.10 -12.28 0.31
C ILE A 468 25.68 -10.98 -0.24
N TYR A 469 26.92 -10.62 0.14
CA TYR A 469 27.59 -9.47 -0.45
C TYR A 469 27.72 -9.61 -1.97
N LEU A 470 28.08 -10.80 -2.46
CA LEU A 470 28.21 -11.07 -3.89
C LEU A 470 26.85 -11.05 -4.61
N PHE A 471 25.77 -11.52 -3.96
CA PHE A 471 24.41 -11.39 -4.50
C PHE A 471 24.00 -9.93 -4.66
N GLN A 472 24.32 -9.07 -3.69
CA GLN A 472 24.09 -7.64 -3.78
C GLN A 472 24.89 -7.01 -4.92
N GLU A 473 26.12 -7.47 -5.14
CA GLU A 473 26.95 -7.01 -6.25
C GLU A 473 26.46 -7.49 -7.61
N LEU A 474 25.82 -8.66 -7.71
CA LEU A 474 25.15 -9.14 -8.93
C LEU A 474 23.84 -8.39 -9.20
N GLY A 475 23.20 -7.84 -8.17
CA GLY A 475 21.90 -7.19 -8.28
C GLY A 475 20.74 -8.19 -8.40
N ILE A 476 20.87 -9.36 -7.77
CA ILE A 476 19.81 -10.38 -7.71
C ILE A 476 18.90 -10.15 -6.51
N ASN A 477 17.65 -10.60 -6.62
CA ASN A 477 16.64 -10.42 -5.58
C ASN A 477 16.23 -11.74 -4.90
N THR A 478 16.61 -12.88 -5.46
CA THR A 478 16.14 -14.19 -5.01
C THR A 478 17.19 -15.26 -5.28
N ILE A 479 17.32 -16.21 -4.36
CA ILE A 479 18.17 -17.38 -4.50
C ILE A 479 17.33 -18.65 -4.45
N ARG A 480 17.75 -19.68 -5.18
CA ARG A 480 17.22 -21.04 -5.02
C ARG A 480 18.25 -21.92 -4.32
N VAL A 481 17.79 -22.63 -3.29
CA VAL A 481 18.60 -23.57 -2.52
C VAL A 481 17.99 -24.97 -2.70
N TYR A 482 18.82 -25.94 -3.07
CA TYR A 482 18.36 -27.28 -3.45
C TYR A 482 18.16 -28.21 -2.26
N SER A 483 18.90 -28.00 -1.18
CA SER A 483 18.80 -28.85 0.00
C SER A 483 19.27 -28.09 1.25
N VAL A 484 18.58 -28.34 2.37
CA VAL A 484 18.92 -27.82 3.71
C VAL A 484 18.64 -28.88 4.77
N ASN A 485 19.25 -28.73 5.94
CA ASN A 485 18.96 -29.59 7.08
C ASN A 485 18.08 -28.84 8.09
N PRO A 486 16.79 -29.20 8.25
CA PRO A 486 15.84 -28.50 9.13
C PRO A 486 16.11 -28.71 10.64
N GLU A 487 17.19 -29.37 11.02
CA GLU A 487 17.66 -29.50 12.40
C GLU A 487 18.75 -28.48 12.76
N LEU A 488 19.34 -27.79 11.77
CA LEU A 488 20.32 -26.72 11.97
C LEU A 488 19.62 -25.37 12.19
N ASN A 489 20.35 -24.40 12.75
CA ASN A 489 19.85 -23.04 12.92
C ASN A 489 20.17 -22.20 11.68
N HIS A 490 19.13 -21.59 11.08
CA HIS A 490 19.26 -20.72 9.90
C HIS A 490 18.93 -19.25 10.19
N ASP A 491 18.64 -18.90 11.45
CA ASP A 491 18.10 -17.59 11.85
C ASP A 491 19.00 -16.45 11.38
N LYS A 492 20.33 -16.58 11.57
CA LYS A 492 21.32 -15.57 11.18
C LYS A 492 21.34 -15.33 9.67
N CYS A 493 21.47 -16.41 8.89
CA CYS A 493 21.59 -16.30 7.44
C CYS A 493 20.29 -15.79 6.81
N MET A 494 19.14 -16.30 7.26
CA MET A 494 17.83 -15.84 6.79
C MET A 494 17.54 -14.39 7.16
N THR A 495 17.98 -13.94 8.34
CA THR A 495 17.89 -12.52 8.71
C THR A 495 18.78 -11.65 7.83
N MET A 496 20.01 -12.07 7.53
CA MET A 496 20.89 -11.33 6.61
C MET A 496 20.34 -11.25 5.19
N LEU A 497 19.79 -12.35 4.67
CA LEU A 497 19.11 -12.38 3.37
C LEU A 497 17.94 -11.39 3.35
N ALA A 498 17.11 -11.39 4.40
CA ALA A 498 15.99 -10.45 4.52
C ALA A 498 16.47 -8.98 4.60
N ALA A 499 17.53 -8.69 5.36
CA ALA A 499 18.12 -7.35 5.45
C ALA A 499 18.73 -6.87 4.11
N ALA A 500 19.26 -7.81 3.32
CA ALA A 500 19.72 -7.57 1.95
C ALA A 500 18.57 -7.50 0.93
N GLY A 501 17.34 -7.79 1.34
CA GLY A 501 16.13 -7.89 0.50
C GLY A 501 16.15 -9.02 -0.51
N ILE A 502 16.78 -10.13 -0.14
CA ILE A 502 16.89 -11.35 -0.94
C ILE A 502 15.89 -12.39 -0.44
N TYR A 503 15.12 -12.93 -1.38
CA TYR A 503 14.15 -14.00 -1.13
C TYR A 503 14.76 -15.39 -1.33
N LEU A 504 14.14 -16.40 -0.71
CA LEU A 504 14.52 -17.80 -0.81
C LEU A 504 13.42 -18.61 -1.51
N VAL A 505 13.80 -19.34 -2.55
CA VAL A 505 13.04 -20.49 -3.08
C VAL A 505 13.74 -21.76 -2.63
N LEU A 506 13.03 -22.66 -1.97
CA LEU A 506 13.64 -23.83 -1.33
C LEU A 506 13.04 -25.14 -1.85
N ASP A 507 13.90 -26.04 -2.31
CA ASP A 507 13.54 -27.42 -2.60
C ASP A 507 13.42 -28.22 -1.30
N VAL A 508 12.39 -29.08 -1.19
CA VAL A 508 12.13 -29.86 0.04
C VAL A 508 12.77 -31.24 0.04
N ASN A 509 13.50 -31.59 -1.02
CA ASN A 509 14.16 -32.87 -1.18
C ASN A 509 15.65 -32.74 -0.87
N SER A 510 16.23 -33.79 -0.30
CA SER A 510 17.65 -33.88 0.02
C SER A 510 18.21 -35.21 -0.47
N PRO A 511 19.48 -35.27 -0.93
CA PRO A 511 20.08 -36.52 -1.40
C PRO A 511 20.32 -37.54 -0.28
N LEU A 512 20.12 -37.15 0.98
CA LEU A 512 20.21 -38.05 2.12
C LEU A 512 19.14 -39.15 2.07
N GLU A 513 19.45 -40.31 2.65
CA GLU A 513 18.57 -41.47 2.66
C GLU A 513 17.23 -41.15 3.35
N GLY A 514 16.13 -41.50 2.69
CA GLY A 514 14.78 -41.25 3.20
C GLY A 514 14.31 -39.79 3.11
N GLN A 515 15.07 -38.89 2.47
CA GLN A 515 14.74 -37.46 2.33
C GLN A 515 14.44 -37.02 0.88
N HIS A 516 14.26 -37.97 -0.04
CA HIS A 516 13.91 -37.68 -1.44
C HIS A 516 12.90 -38.69 -1.99
N LEU A 517 12.26 -38.32 -3.10
CA LEU A 517 11.37 -39.19 -3.86
C LEU A 517 12.13 -39.86 -5.02
N HIS A 518 12.15 -41.19 -5.06
CA HIS A 518 12.86 -41.96 -6.08
C HIS A 518 12.11 -41.95 -7.43
N ARG A 519 12.76 -41.45 -8.49
CA ARG A 519 12.15 -41.23 -9.82
C ARG A 519 11.52 -42.45 -10.49
N TYR A 520 12.02 -43.66 -10.27
CA TYR A 520 11.48 -44.89 -10.90
C TYR A 520 10.60 -45.72 -10.00
N GLN A 521 10.70 -45.51 -8.68
CA GLN A 521 10.04 -46.33 -7.67
C GLN A 521 9.55 -45.42 -6.53
N PRO A 522 8.74 -44.39 -6.82
CA PRO A 522 8.32 -43.41 -5.82
C PRO A 522 7.53 -44.04 -4.67
N TRP A 523 6.86 -45.17 -4.90
CA TRP A 523 6.12 -45.92 -3.87
C TRP A 523 7.00 -46.49 -2.75
N THR A 524 8.31 -46.66 -2.96
CA THR A 524 9.24 -47.14 -1.92
C THR A 524 9.74 -46.01 -1.02
N THR A 525 9.69 -44.76 -1.50
CA THR A 525 10.32 -43.60 -0.85
C THR A 525 9.31 -42.57 -0.35
N TYR A 526 8.12 -42.49 -0.97
CA TYR A 526 6.97 -41.78 -0.43
C TYR A 526 6.49 -42.48 0.84
N THR A 527 7.12 -42.18 1.97
CA THR A 527 6.96 -42.82 3.27
C THR A 527 6.65 -41.78 4.35
N GLU A 528 6.23 -42.21 5.54
CA GLU A 528 6.04 -41.28 6.67
C GLU A 528 7.34 -40.55 7.05
N ASN A 529 8.49 -41.22 6.92
CA ASN A 529 9.80 -40.60 7.22
C ASN A 529 10.10 -39.44 6.25
N TYR A 530 9.92 -39.67 4.95
CA TYR A 530 10.10 -38.64 3.93
C TYR A 530 9.14 -37.46 4.13
N LEU A 531 7.85 -37.73 4.33
CA LEU A 531 6.88 -36.66 4.58
C LEU A 531 7.18 -35.90 5.87
N SER A 532 7.67 -36.58 6.91
CA SER A 532 8.10 -35.92 8.14
C SER A 532 9.28 -34.97 7.89
N HIS A 533 10.24 -35.33 7.04
CA HIS A 533 11.33 -34.44 6.64
C HIS A 533 10.80 -33.20 5.91
N VAL A 534 9.95 -33.40 4.89
CA VAL A 534 9.33 -32.30 4.12
C VAL A 534 8.57 -31.35 5.04
N PHE A 535 7.78 -31.87 5.97
CA PHE A 535 7.00 -31.03 6.90
C PHE A 535 7.86 -30.30 7.93
N LYS A 536 9.01 -30.86 8.33
CA LYS A 536 9.99 -30.14 9.17
C LYS A 536 10.58 -28.95 8.42
N ILE A 537 10.93 -29.10 7.14
CA ILE A 537 11.40 -27.98 6.30
C ILE A 537 10.31 -26.91 6.21
N LEU A 538 9.07 -27.29 5.90
CA LEU A 538 7.95 -26.34 5.83
C LEU A 538 7.73 -25.62 7.16
N HIS A 539 7.77 -26.33 8.28
CA HIS A 539 7.56 -25.74 9.59
C HIS A 539 8.66 -24.72 9.94
N GLU A 540 9.92 -25.11 9.78
CA GLU A 540 11.09 -24.26 10.06
C GLU A 540 11.09 -23.02 9.17
N PHE A 541 11.08 -23.20 7.85
CA PHE A 541 11.24 -22.11 6.89
C PHE A 541 9.98 -21.29 6.67
N SER A 542 8.84 -21.71 7.19
CA SER A 542 7.63 -20.88 7.21
C SER A 542 7.70 -19.69 8.16
N GLY A 543 8.60 -19.74 9.15
CA GLY A 543 8.84 -18.64 10.08
C GLY A 543 9.50 -17.43 9.44
N TYR A 544 10.20 -17.62 8.32
CA TYR A 544 10.85 -16.54 7.59
C TYR A 544 9.93 -15.95 6.51
N ASN A 545 9.75 -14.63 6.54
CA ASN A 545 8.90 -13.91 5.59
C ASN A 545 9.52 -13.82 4.18
N ASN A 546 10.85 -13.86 4.08
CA ASN A 546 11.58 -13.88 2.82
C ASN A 546 11.64 -15.26 2.15
N THR A 547 11.05 -16.32 2.74
CA THR A 547 10.79 -17.58 2.01
C THR A 547 9.64 -17.37 1.03
N LEU A 548 9.98 -17.25 -0.25
CA LEU A 548 9.07 -16.94 -1.35
C LEU A 548 8.22 -18.15 -1.74
N ALA A 549 8.84 -19.32 -1.90
CA ALA A 549 8.19 -20.49 -2.46
C ALA A 549 8.93 -21.80 -2.12
N PHE A 550 8.24 -22.93 -2.23
CA PHE A 550 8.82 -24.27 -2.12
C PHE A 550 8.66 -25.08 -3.41
N PHE A 551 9.70 -25.83 -3.78
CA PHE A 551 9.62 -26.87 -4.81
C PHE A 551 9.37 -28.23 -4.18
N ALA A 552 8.29 -28.90 -4.58
CA ALA A 552 7.98 -30.27 -4.15
C ALA A 552 8.91 -31.32 -4.81
N GLY A 553 9.58 -30.95 -5.89
CA GLY A 553 10.55 -31.79 -6.58
C GLY A 553 11.24 -31.07 -7.73
N ASN A 554 12.42 -31.59 -8.08
CA ASN A 554 13.26 -31.13 -9.17
C ASN A 554 13.53 -32.30 -10.13
N GLU A 555 13.11 -32.18 -11.38
CA GLU A 555 13.39 -33.12 -12.48
C GLU A 555 13.19 -34.61 -12.14
N ILE A 556 12.19 -34.91 -11.31
CA ILE A 556 11.87 -36.30 -10.95
C ILE A 556 11.32 -37.06 -12.16
N ILE A 557 10.54 -36.36 -13.00
CA ILE A 557 10.05 -36.84 -14.29
C ILE A 557 10.93 -36.26 -15.38
N ASN A 558 11.77 -37.09 -15.98
CA ASN A 558 12.69 -36.69 -17.05
C ASN A 558 12.95 -37.79 -18.11
N ASP A 559 12.26 -38.92 -18.02
CA ASP A 559 12.33 -40.02 -18.98
C ASP A 559 11.03 -40.83 -19.02
N GLU A 560 10.93 -41.79 -19.96
CA GLU A 560 9.72 -42.58 -20.16
C GLU A 560 9.33 -43.38 -18.90
N LYS A 561 10.31 -43.89 -18.16
CA LYS A 561 10.08 -44.75 -17.00
C LYS A 561 9.59 -43.94 -15.80
N SER A 562 10.14 -42.77 -15.57
CA SER A 562 9.74 -41.83 -14.53
C SER A 562 8.38 -41.20 -14.84
N ALA A 563 8.12 -40.85 -16.10
CA ALA A 563 6.82 -40.32 -16.57
C ALA A 563 5.65 -41.31 -16.38
N LYS A 564 5.93 -42.61 -16.38
CA LYS A 564 4.93 -43.65 -16.07
C LYS A 564 4.65 -43.85 -14.57
N ASN A 565 5.55 -43.43 -13.69
CA ASN A 565 5.52 -43.86 -12.29
C ASN A 565 5.40 -42.72 -11.28
N SER A 566 6.05 -41.58 -11.53
CA SER A 566 6.23 -40.50 -10.56
C SER A 566 5.22 -39.33 -10.58
N PRO A 567 4.52 -38.99 -11.68
CA PRO A 567 3.64 -37.82 -11.72
C PRO A 567 2.58 -37.80 -10.60
N VAL A 568 1.95 -38.95 -10.33
CA VAL A 568 0.91 -39.07 -9.29
C VAL A 568 1.47 -38.88 -7.87
N TYR A 569 2.74 -39.24 -7.63
CA TYR A 569 3.39 -39.10 -6.33
C TYR A 569 3.86 -37.67 -6.09
N VAL A 570 4.44 -37.01 -7.09
CA VAL A 570 4.79 -35.59 -7.00
C VAL A 570 3.56 -34.75 -6.68
N LYS A 571 2.44 -35.02 -7.37
CA LYS A 571 1.17 -34.34 -7.11
C LYS A 571 0.62 -34.63 -5.70
N ALA A 572 0.82 -35.84 -5.19
CA ALA A 572 0.47 -36.18 -3.81
C ALA A 572 1.34 -35.45 -2.77
N VAL A 573 2.63 -35.25 -3.05
CA VAL A 573 3.53 -34.44 -2.20
C VAL A 573 3.02 -32.99 -2.15
N VAL A 574 2.72 -32.38 -3.29
CA VAL A 574 2.14 -31.01 -3.36
C VAL A 574 0.86 -30.91 -2.51
N ARG A 575 -0.07 -31.86 -2.69
CA ARG A 575 -1.31 -31.94 -1.91
C ARG A 575 -1.05 -32.00 -0.41
N ASP A 576 -0.15 -32.87 0.01
CA ASP A 576 0.11 -33.11 1.42
C ASP A 576 0.87 -31.94 2.07
N MET A 577 1.79 -31.29 1.35
CA MET A 577 2.44 -30.04 1.77
C MET A 577 1.40 -28.93 2.01
N LYS A 578 0.51 -28.69 1.04
CA LYS A 578 -0.54 -27.66 1.18
C LYS A 578 -1.52 -27.99 2.31
N LYS A 579 -1.89 -29.27 2.47
CA LYS A 579 -2.72 -29.73 3.61
C LYS A 579 -2.03 -29.51 4.95
N PHE A 580 -0.72 -29.77 5.04
CA PHE A 580 0.06 -29.53 6.24
C PHE A 580 0.08 -28.03 6.61
N LEU A 581 0.35 -27.15 5.65
CA LEU A 581 0.33 -25.70 5.86
C LEU A 581 -1.05 -25.24 6.38
N LYS A 582 -2.13 -25.70 5.74
CA LYS A 582 -3.51 -25.37 6.12
C LYS A 582 -3.88 -25.93 7.50
N ALA A 583 -3.49 -27.15 7.82
CA ALA A 583 -3.84 -27.82 9.08
C ALA A 583 -3.14 -27.20 10.31
N ASN A 584 -1.97 -26.61 10.12
CA ASN A 584 -1.17 -25.99 11.18
C ASN A 584 -1.29 -24.46 11.21
N ASN A 585 -2.23 -23.87 10.45
CA ASN A 585 -2.43 -22.42 10.34
C ASN A 585 -1.14 -21.67 9.99
N ILE A 586 -0.32 -22.25 9.11
CA ILE A 586 0.94 -21.68 8.64
C ILE A 586 0.64 -20.73 7.47
N ARG A 587 1.46 -19.67 7.31
CA ARG A 587 1.42 -18.77 6.15
C ARG A 587 1.32 -19.57 4.86
N LYS A 588 0.40 -19.15 3.96
CA LYS A 588 0.23 -19.78 2.64
C LYS A 588 1.43 -19.43 1.75
N ILE A 589 2.43 -20.31 1.75
CA ILE A 589 3.60 -20.22 0.88
C ILE A 589 3.29 -21.02 -0.39
N PRO A 590 3.46 -20.45 -1.59
CA PRO A 590 3.27 -21.15 -2.86
C PRO A 590 4.12 -22.43 -2.93
N ILE A 591 3.53 -23.51 -3.44
CA ILE A 591 4.22 -24.78 -3.69
C ILE A 591 4.13 -25.14 -5.17
N GLY A 592 5.28 -25.34 -5.79
CA GLY A 592 5.42 -25.64 -7.21
C GLY A 592 6.27 -26.88 -7.49
N TYR A 593 6.61 -27.06 -8.76
CA TYR A 593 7.46 -28.14 -9.26
C TYR A 593 8.45 -27.59 -10.30
N SER A 594 9.69 -28.07 -10.25
CA SER A 594 10.75 -27.72 -11.21
C SER A 594 10.93 -28.86 -12.20
N ALA A 595 10.66 -28.61 -13.48
CA ALA A 595 10.59 -29.61 -14.53
C ALA A 595 11.73 -29.48 -15.54
N ALA A 596 12.21 -30.61 -16.06
CA ALA A 596 13.12 -30.64 -17.20
C ALA A 596 12.40 -30.22 -18.49
N ASP A 597 13.10 -29.50 -19.38
CA ASP A 597 12.59 -29.12 -20.70
C ASP A 597 12.72 -30.25 -21.74
N ASP A 598 12.06 -31.37 -21.46
CA ASP A 598 11.94 -32.51 -22.37
C ASP A 598 10.70 -32.35 -23.28
N LEU A 599 10.90 -32.44 -24.60
CA LEU A 599 9.85 -32.23 -25.61
C LEU A 599 8.66 -33.18 -25.45
N ASP A 600 8.88 -34.40 -24.98
CA ASP A 600 7.83 -35.42 -24.86
C ASP A 600 6.96 -35.20 -23.62
N TYR A 601 7.49 -34.58 -22.57
CA TYR A 601 6.82 -34.47 -21.27
C TYR A 601 6.46 -33.05 -20.86
N ARG A 602 7.11 -32.00 -21.37
CA ARG A 602 6.99 -30.62 -20.84
C ARG A 602 5.55 -30.09 -20.81
N ILE A 603 4.78 -30.25 -21.89
CA ILE A 603 3.39 -29.77 -21.98
C ILE A 603 2.40 -30.69 -21.25
N PRO A 604 2.45 -32.02 -21.44
CA PRO A 604 1.56 -32.91 -20.72
C PRO A 604 1.75 -32.80 -19.19
N LEU A 605 2.99 -32.61 -18.72
CA LEU A 605 3.30 -32.52 -17.30
C LEU A 605 2.80 -31.21 -16.68
N ALA A 606 3.03 -30.08 -17.36
CA ALA A 606 2.53 -28.78 -16.93
C ALA A 606 0.99 -28.77 -16.81
N LYS A 607 0.27 -29.26 -17.83
CA LYS A 607 -1.19 -29.37 -17.82
C LYS A 607 -1.71 -30.31 -16.73
N TYR A 608 -0.97 -31.39 -16.45
CA TYR A 608 -1.34 -32.33 -15.39
C TYR A 608 -1.14 -31.72 -13.99
N PHE A 609 -0.08 -30.94 -13.76
CA PHE A 609 0.14 -30.31 -12.46
C PHE A 609 -0.73 -29.08 -12.20
N GLU A 610 -1.21 -28.41 -13.24
CA GLU A 610 -2.15 -27.29 -13.14
C GLU A 610 -3.57 -27.72 -12.76
N CYS A 611 -4.02 -28.88 -13.23
CA CYS A 611 -5.39 -29.35 -13.01
C CYS A 611 -5.58 -30.02 -11.64
N TYR A 612 -6.83 -30.20 -11.21
CA TYR A 612 -7.19 -31.08 -10.10
C TYR A 612 -8.52 -31.80 -10.38
N GLU A 613 -8.79 -32.91 -9.69
CA GLU A 613 -10.07 -33.62 -9.83
C GLU A 613 -11.04 -33.27 -8.71
N ASN A 614 -10.64 -33.56 -7.46
CA ASN A 614 -11.53 -33.46 -6.30
C ASN A 614 -11.05 -32.43 -5.27
N ASP A 615 -9.74 -32.20 -5.19
CA ASP A 615 -9.13 -31.34 -4.18
C ASP A 615 -8.24 -30.28 -4.84
N PRO A 616 -8.60 -28.98 -4.75
CA PRO A 616 -7.78 -27.89 -5.30
C PRO A 616 -6.34 -27.86 -4.77
N MET A 617 -6.06 -28.49 -3.62
CA MET A 617 -4.71 -28.60 -3.06
C MET A 617 -3.80 -29.52 -3.88
N GLU A 618 -4.33 -30.31 -4.82
CA GLU A 618 -3.55 -31.18 -5.71
C GLU A 618 -2.85 -30.41 -6.84
N ALA A 619 -3.35 -29.24 -7.21
CA ALA A 619 -2.75 -28.41 -8.25
C ALA A 619 -1.53 -27.65 -7.72
N VAL A 620 -0.53 -27.38 -8.55
CA VAL A 620 0.61 -26.52 -8.21
C VAL A 620 0.20 -25.04 -8.16
N ASP A 621 0.90 -24.25 -7.35
CA ASP A 621 0.71 -22.79 -7.34
C ASP A 621 1.52 -22.08 -8.43
N PHE A 622 2.65 -22.67 -8.85
CA PHE A 622 3.53 -22.17 -9.91
C PHE A 622 4.32 -23.33 -10.54
N TYR A 623 4.96 -23.07 -11.69
CA TYR A 623 5.72 -24.06 -12.44
C TYR A 623 7.11 -23.53 -12.83
N GLY A 624 8.15 -24.32 -12.57
CA GLY A 624 9.53 -24.03 -12.97
C GLY A 624 9.92 -24.88 -14.18
N VAL A 625 10.61 -24.27 -15.15
CA VAL A 625 11.20 -24.97 -16.29
C VAL A 625 12.73 -24.82 -16.26
N ASN A 626 13.44 -25.94 -16.21
CA ASN A 626 14.88 -25.99 -16.39
C ASN A 626 15.19 -26.08 -17.89
N THR A 627 15.63 -24.97 -18.49
CA THR A 627 15.88 -24.90 -19.93
C THR A 627 17.27 -24.37 -20.25
N TYR A 628 17.97 -25.13 -21.09
CA TYR A 628 19.33 -24.83 -21.54
C TYR A 628 19.38 -24.66 -23.07
N GLN A 629 18.25 -24.36 -23.73
CA GLN A 629 18.18 -24.25 -25.19
C GLN A 629 19.03 -23.09 -25.77
N TRP A 630 19.30 -22.05 -24.97
CA TRP A 630 20.07 -20.89 -25.41
C TRP A 630 21.56 -21.06 -25.12
N CYS A 631 22.35 -21.45 -26.12
CA CYS A 631 23.81 -21.61 -26.01
C CYS A 631 24.57 -20.60 -26.88
N GLY A 632 25.41 -19.77 -26.25
CA GLY A 632 26.21 -18.76 -26.93
C GLY A 632 25.38 -17.60 -27.49
N GLN A 633 25.71 -17.12 -28.69
CA GLN A 633 25.00 -16.00 -29.31
C GLN A 633 23.83 -16.50 -30.16
N GLN A 634 22.64 -16.52 -29.54
CA GLN A 634 21.38 -16.89 -30.19
C GLN A 634 20.44 -15.68 -30.35
N SER A 635 19.31 -15.93 -31.00
CA SER A 635 18.17 -15.04 -31.10
C SER A 635 16.93 -15.71 -30.50
N PHE A 636 15.86 -14.93 -30.25
CA PHE A 636 14.59 -15.46 -29.72
C PHE A 636 14.03 -16.65 -30.52
N LYS A 637 14.22 -16.65 -31.85
CA LYS A 637 13.77 -17.75 -32.73
C LYS A 637 14.78 -18.90 -32.83
N SER A 638 16.07 -18.59 -32.95
CA SER A 638 17.09 -19.63 -33.14
C SER A 638 17.35 -20.45 -31.87
N SER A 639 17.06 -19.88 -30.69
CA SER A 639 17.11 -20.57 -29.41
C SER A 639 15.92 -21.48 -29.14
N GLY A 640 14.79 -21.34 -29.86
CA GLY A 640 13.55 -22.06 -29.55
C GLY A 640 12.71 -21.43 -28.44
N TYR A 641 13.09 -20.26 -27.92
CA TYR A 641 12.32 -19.54 -26.89
C TYR A 641 10.96 -19.05 -27.42
N ASP A 642 10.84 -18.78 -28.72
CA ASP A 642 9.57 -18.48 -29.36
C ASP A 642 8.58 -19.65 -29.29
N LEU A 643 9.08 -20.88 -29.47
CA LEU A 643 8.29 -22.09 -29.30
C LEU A 643 7.91 -22.31 -27.83
N LEU A 644 8.82 -22.05 -26.88
CA LEU A 644 8.52 -22.12 -25.45
C LEU A 644 7.42 -21.13 -25.04
N VAL A 645 7.45 -19.90 -25.53
CA VAL A 645 6.40 -18.91 -25.28
C VAL A 645 5.06 -19.37 -25.85
N GLU A 646 5.04 -19.87 -27.08
CA GLU A 646 3.82 -20.37 -27.73
C GLU A 646 3.22 -21.58 -26.99
N ASP A 647 4.07 -22.48 -26.51
CA ASP A 647 3.71 -23.70 -25.79
C ASP A 647 3.04 -23.43 -24.44
N TYR A 648 3.49 -22.38 -23.73
CA TYR A 648 3.02 -22.04 -22.39
C TYR A 648 2.04 -20.84 -22.33
N LYS A 649 1.69 -20.23 -23.47
CA LYS A 649 0.82 -19.04 -23.51
C LYS A 649 -0.55 -19.22 -22.84
N ASP A 650 -1.08 -20.44 -22.86
CA ASP A 650 -2.40 -20.78 -22.31
C ASP A 650 -2.32 -21.29 -20.86
N TYR A 651 -1.13 -21.33 -20.27
CA TYR A 651 -0.91 -21.78 -18.89
C TYR A 651 -1.41 -20.71 -17.90
N SER A 652 -2.24 -21.11 -16.93
CA SER A 652 -2.95 -20.18 -16.04
C SER A 652 -2.19 -19.84 -14.74
N LYS A 653 -1.13 -20.57 -14.42
CA LYS A 653 -0.32 -20.38 -13.21
C LYS A 653 1.00 -19.66 -13.54
N PRO A 654 1.61 -18.93 -12.58
CA PRO A 654 2.93 -18.35 -12.79
C PRO A 654 3.95 -19.41 -13.23
N ILE A 655 4.67 -19.10 -14.31
CA ILE A 655 5.75 -19.94 -14.85
C ILE A 655 7.03 -19.13 -14.97
N PHE A 656 8.17 -19.72 -14.65
CA PHE A 656 9.49 -19.09 -14.77
C PHE A 656 10.56 -20.13 -15.06
N PHE A 657 11.75 -19.69 -15.48
CA PHE A 657 12.87 -20.60 -15.67
C PHE A 657 13.49 -20.93 -14.32
N SER A 658 13.30 -22.17 -13.86
CA SER A 658 13.86 -22.64 -12.60
C SER A 658 15.36 -22.89 -12.66
N GLU A 659 15.91 -23.06 -13.87
CA GLU A 659 17.34 -23.08 -14.22
C GLU A 659 17.51 -22.62 -15.69
N TYR A 660 18.54 -21.82 -15.98
CA TYR A 660 19.02 -21.52 -17.34
C TYR A 660 20.52 -21.15 -17.33
N GLY A 661 21.13 -21.10 -18.52
CA GLY A 661 22.52 -20.63 -18.70
C GLY A 661 23.43 -21.70 -19.26
N CYS A 662 23.13 -22.16 -20.49
CA CYS A 662 23.89 -23.21 -21.19
C CYS A 662 25.40 -22.92 -21.24
N ASN A 663 26.21 -23.92 -20.91
CA ASN A 663 27.67 -23.78 -20.85
C ASN A 663 28.43 -24.45 -22.01
N GLU A 664 27.75 -24.83 -23.10
CA GLU A 664 28.38 -25.37 -24.32
C GLU A 664 29.35 -24.37 -24.99
N VAL A 665 29.12 -23.07 -24.79
CA VAL A 665 30.00 -21.99 -25.29
C VAL A 665 30.47 -21.14 -24.11
N LEU A 666 31.77 -21.20 -23.83
CA LEU A 666 32.41 -20.46 -22.73
C LEU A 666 33.33 -19.33 -23.23
N PRO A 667 33.45 -18.21 -22.50
CA PRO A 667 32.65 -17.83 -21.32
C PRO A 667 31.20 -17.52 -21.72
N ARG A 668 30.26 -17.74 -20.79
CA ARG A 668 28.83 -17.50 -21.06
C ARG A 668 28.57 -16.00 -21.16
N LYS A 669 27.93 -15.60 -22.26
CA LYS A 669 27.61 -14.17 -22.51
C LYS A 669 26.27 -13.74 -21.91
N PHE A 670 25.43 -14.69 -21.48
CA PHE A 670 24.11 -14.47 -20.92
C PHE A 670 23.19 -13.56 -21.76
N THR A 671 23.26 -13.63 -23.09
CA THR A 671 22.45 -12.76 -23.95
C THR A 671 20.95 -13.10 -23.88
N GLU A 672 20.61 -14.29 -23.41
CA GLU A 672 19.25 -14.74 -23.07
C GLU A 672 18.58 -13.88 -22.00
N VAL A 673 19.35 -13.27 -21.10
CA VAL A 673 18.83 -12.38 -20.04
C VAL A 673 18.04 -11.22 -20.65
N GLN A 674 18.55 -10.61 -21.71
CA GLN A 674 17.87 -9.49 -22.38
C GLN A 674 16.55 -9.91 -23.03
N VAL A 675 16.43 -11.18 -23.43
CA VAL A 675 15.23 -11.72 -24.08
C VAL A 675 14.23 -12.24 -23.06
N LEU A 676 14.70 -12.85 -21.98
CA LEU A 676 13.90 -13.32 -20.84
C LEU A 676 13.14 -12.15 -20.22
N TYR A 677 13.82 -11.03 -20.03
CA TYR A 677 13.22 -9.76 -19.68
C TYR A 677 12.95 -8.95 -20.94
N SER A 678 12.23 -9.48 -21.93
CA SER A 678 11.67 -8.68 -23.03
C SER A 678 10.16 -8.78 -23.03
N SER A 679 9.46 -7.82 -23.62
CA SER A 679 7.99 -7.85 -23.73
C SER A 679 7.44 -9.10 -24.43
N GLN A 680 8.28 -9.82 -25.19
CA GLN A 680 7.92 -11.07 -25.84
C GLN A 680 7.81 -12.23 -24.84
N MET A 681 8.66 -12.25 -23.80
CA MET A 681 8.70 -13.31 -22.80
C MET A 681 7.94 -12.96 -21.52
N THR A 682 7.95 -11.70 -21.08
CA THR A 682 7.32 -11.28 -19.81
C THR A 682 5.80 -11.40 -19.81
N ASN A 683 5.17 -11.63 -20.97
CA ASN A 683 3.74 -11.94 -21.06
C ASN A 683 3.40 -13.36 -20.59
N VAL A 684 4.39 -14.26 -20.55
CA VAL A 684 4.21 -15.68 -20.20
C VAL A 684 5.09 -16.05 -19.00
N PHE A 685 6.38 -15.72 -19.06
CA PHE A 685 7.36 -16.09 -18.03
C PHE A 685 7.62 -14.95 -17.03
N SER A 686 7.77 -15.32 -15.76
CA SER A 686 7.98 -14.40 -14.63
C SER A 686 9.46 -14.17 -14.27
N GLY A 687 10.38 -14.44 -15.20
CA GLY A 687 11.84 -14.34 -14.99
C GLY A 687 12.55 -15.70 -14.97
N GLY A 688 13.74 -15.76 -14.35
CA GLY A 688 14.48 -17.02 -14.28
C GLY A 688 15.78 -17.04 -13.47
N LEU A 689 16.19 -18.26 -13.09
CA LEU A 689 17.35 -18.64 -12.27
C LEU A 689 18.55 -19.07 -13.08
N VAL A 690 19.67 -18.34 -12.95
CA VAL A 690 20.91 -18.76 -13.59
C VAL A 690 21.56 -19.89 -12.79
N TYR A 691 21.86 -20.99 -13.48
CA TYR A 691 22.54 -22.16 -12.93
C TYR A 691 24.05 -22.02 -13.22
N GLU A 692 24.95 -21.98 -12.25
CA GLU A 692 24.76 -21.88 -10.80
C GLU A 692 25.81 -20.95 -10.18
N PHE A 693 25.69 -20.59 -8.90
CA PHE A 693 26.61 -19.66 -8.25
C PHE A 693 28.02 -20.24 -8.10
N SER A 694 28.13 -21.45 -7.56
CA SER A 694 29.41 -22.09 -7.23
C SER A 694 29.97 -22.91 -8.39
N GLN A 695 31.27 -22.83 -8.59
CA GLN A 695 31.96 -23.63 -9.59
C GLN A 695 32.10 -25.06 -9.10
N GLU A 696 31.28 -25.94 -9.66
CA GLU A 696 31.35 -27.38 -9.46
C GLU A 696 32.03 -28.06 -10.68
N PRO A 697 32.31 -29.38 -10.64
CA PRO A 697 32.93 -30.11 -11.76
C PRO A 697 32.15 -30.06 -13.08
N ASN A 698 30.89 -29.61 -13.05
CA ASN A 698 30.00 -29.43 -14.20
C ASN A 698 30.29 -28.14 -15.01
N ASN A 699 31.17 -27.27 -14.51
CA ASN A 699 31.56 -26.00 -15.13
C ASN A 699 30.43 -24.97 -15.33
N TYR A 700 29.55 -24.82 -14.34
CA TYR A 700 28.45 -23.84 -14.36
C TYR A 700 28.62 -22.64 -13.42
N GLY A 701 29.71 -22.57 -12.65
CA GLY A 701 29.88 -21.57 -11.61
C GLY A 701 30.07 -20.14 -12.09
N LEU A 702 29.57 -19.19 -11.31
CA LEU A 702 29.94 -17.77 -11.40
C LEU A 702 31.17 -17.46 -10.53
N VAL A 703 31.37 -18.21 -9.45
CA VAL A 703 32.48 -18.02 -8.52
C VAL A 703 33.12 -19.36 -8.13
N GLU A 704 34.40 -19.33 -7.83
CA GLU A 704 35.19 -20.50 -7.40
C GLU A 704 35.61 -20.33 -5.94
N TYR A 705 35.39 -21.34 -5.10
CA TYR A 705 35.82 -21.33 -3.71
C TYR A 705 37.22 -21.94 -3.57
N ASN A 706 38.12 -21.25 -2.89
CA ASN A 706 39.45 -21.77 -2.56
C ASN A 706 39.39 -22.64 -1.29
N ASP A 707 40.44 -23.44 -1.05
CA ASP A 707 40.59 -24.30 0.14
C ASP A 707 40.46 -23.53 1.48
N SER A 708 40.85 -22.25 1.48
CA SER A 708 40.73 -21.36 2.65
C SER A 708 39.30 -20.85 2.89
N GLY A 709 38.36 -21.08 1.96
CA GLY A 709 37.01 -20.51 1.96
C GLY A 709 36.91 -19.11 1.33
N ASP A 710 38.00 -18.58 0.77
CA ASP A 710 37.96 -17.34 -0.02
C ASP A 710 37.28 -17.58 -1.37
N VAL A 711 36.69 -16.53 -1.96
CA VAL A 711 35.98 -16.61 -3.23
C VAL A 711 36.75 -15.91 -4.34
N LYS A 712 36.88 -16.57 -5.49
CA LYS A 712 37.42 -16.01 -6.73
C LYS A 712 36.30 -15.83 -7.76
N LEU A 713 36.18 -14.61 -8.29
CA LEU A 713 35.20 -14.33 -9.34
C LEU A 713 35.64 -14.95 -10.68
N LEU A 714 34.70 -15.55 -11.42
CA LEU A 714 34.93 -16.05 -12.77
C LEU A 714 34.46 -15.04 -13.83
N PRO A 715 34.91 -15.16 -15.11
CA PRO A 715 34.48 -14.26 -16.17
C PRO A 715 32.95 -14.19 -16.35
N ASP A 716 32.27 -15.32 -16.12
CA ASP A 716 30.81 -15.44 -16.20
C ASP A 716 30.10 -14.51 -15.18
N PHE A 717 30.68 -14.25 -14.01
CA PHE A 717 30.14 -13.32 -13.02
C PHE A 717 30.01 -11.90 -13.58
N GLN A 718 31.05 -11.44 -14.28
CA GLN A 718 31.07 -10.10 -14.89
C GLN A 718 30.09 -10.02 -16.05
N ALA A 719 30.07 -11.04 -16.91
CA ALA A 719 29.14 -11.11 -18.03
C ALA A 719 27.67 -11.08 -17.56
N PHE A 720 27.33 -11.86 -16.54
CA PHE A 720 25.98 -11.89 -15.98
C PHE A 720 25.60 -10.55 -15.34
N LYS A 721 26.48 -9.98 -14.50
CA LYS A 721 26.28 -8.66 -13.86
C LYS A 721 26.00 -7.56 -14.89
N GLU A 722 26.72 -7.55 -16.01
CA GLU A 722 26.51 -6.58 -17.08
C GLU A 722 25.15 -6.73 -17.77
N GLN A 723 24.70 -7.96 -18.03
CA GLN A 723 23.40 -8.21 -18.67
C GLN A 723 22.22 -7.81 -17.78
N ILE A 724 22.31 -8.12 -16.49
CA ILE A 724 21.32 -7.70 -15.49
C ILE A 724 21.26 -6.16 -15.43
N ARG A 725 22.42 -5.49 -15.32
CA ARG A 725 22.50 -4.02 -15.31
C ARG A 725 21.96 -3.37 -16.58
N SER A 726 22.23 -3.94 -17.76
CA SER A 726 21.76 -3.40 -19.04
C SER A 726 20.24 -3.52 -19.21
N THR A 727 19.68 -4.66 -18.81
CA THR A 727 18.23 -4.87 -18.77
C THR A 727 17.59 -3.82 -17.86
N HIS A 728 18.23 -3.55 -16.74
CA HIS A 728 17.79 -2.58 -15.75
C HIS A 728 17.68 -1.13 -16.31
N GLU A 729 18.53 -0.75 -17.25
CA GLU A 729 18.49 0.61 -17.84
C GLU A 729 17.37 0.77 -18.90
N LYS A 730 17.09 -0.25 -19.71
CA LYS A 730 16.12 -0.18 -20.84
C LYS A 730 14.65 -0.10 -20.39
N TYR A 731 14.28 -0.75 -19.29
CA TYR A 731 12.90 -0.80 -18.80
C TYR A 731 12.41 0.50 -18.17
N THR A 732 13.32 1.32 -17.66
CA THR A 732 13.02 2.63 -17.07
C THR A 732 12.37 3.60 -18.07
N ILE A 733 12.47 3.32 -19.38
CA ILE A 733 12.08 4.21 -20.48
C ILE A 733 10.69 3.87 -21.09
N GLN A 734 10.17 2.64 -20.95
CA GLN A 734 9.03 2.17 -21.77
C GLN A 734 7.71 1.83 -21.06
N GLY A 735 7.57 2.01 -19.75
CA GLY A 735 6.27 1.99 -19.04
C GLY A 735 5.25 0.93 -19.50
N ILE A 736 5.36 -0.30 -18.99
CA ILE A 736 4.51 -1.42 -19.43
C ILE A 736 3.13 -1.40 -18.74
N ASN A 737 2.07 -1.56 -19.56
CA ASN A 737 0.72 -1.93 -19.15
C ASN A 737 0.67 -3.43 -18.83
N LEU A 738 0.45 -3.80 -17.56
CA LEU A 738 0.11 -5.17 -17.19
C LEU A 738 -1.41 -5.35 -17.30
N GLN A 739 -1.85 -6.24 -18.20
CA GLN A 739 -3.25 -6.65 -18.28
C GLN A 739 -3.61 -7.58 -17.11
N ASN A 740 -4.89 -7.53 -16.74
CA ASN A 740 -5.53 -8.28 -15.67
C ASN A 740 -5.10 -9.75 -15.62
N SER A 741 -4.79 -10.26 -14.42
CA SER A 741 -4.73 -11.69 -14.16
C SER A 741 -6.05 -12.36 -14.57
N PRO A 742 -6.02 -13.55 -15.19
CA PRO A 742 -7.22 -14.32 -15.45
C PRO A 742 -7.91 -14.65 -14.12
N ILE A 743 -9.24 -14.62 -14.14
CA ILE A 743 -10.11 -15.12 -13.08
C ILE A 743 -9.68 -16.55 -12.76
N GLU A 744 -9.49 -16.88 -11.47
CA GLU A 744 -9.15 -18.22 -10.97
C GLU A 744 -10.20 -19.25 -11.45
N GLN A 745 -9.97 -19.84 -12.62
CA GLN A 745 -10.87 -20.85 -13.18
C GLN A 745 -10.45 -22.23 -12.67
N SER A 746 -11.43 -23.02 -12.22
CA SER A 746 -11.22 -24.40 -11.82
C SER A 746 -10.90 -25.26 -13.06
N ILE A 747 -9.66 -25.71 -13.20
CA ILE A 747 -9.21 -26.55 -14.33
C ILE A 747 -9.33 -28.04 -13.92
N LYS A 748 -10.25 -28.77 -14.56
CA LYS A 748 -10.43 -30.21 -14.35
C LYS A 748 -9.41 -31.02 -15.13
N CYS A 749 -8.90 -32.09 -14.53
CA CYS A 749 -7.95 -32.98 -15.19
C CYS A 749 -8.58 -33.78 -16.35
N ASN A 750 -7.77 -34.03 -17.38
CA ASN A 750 -8.12 -34.96 -18.45
C ASN A 750 -7.97 -36.40 -17.97
N LYS A 751 -8.73 -37.32 -18.58
CA LYS A 751 -8.65 -38.77 -18.27
C LYS A 751 -7.30 -39.39 -18.64
N THR A 752 -6.63 -38.84 -19.65
CA THR A 752 -5.36 -39.32 -20.19
C THR A 752 -4.52 -38.14 -20.67
N TYR A 753 -3.20 -38.27 -20.55
CA TYR A 753 -2.21 -37.32 -21.05
C TYR A 753 -1.26 -38.06 -21.99
N SER A 754 -0.73 -37.39 -23.01
CA SER A 754 0.31 -37.99 -23.85
C SER A 754 1.58 -38.20 -23.03
N ASN A 755 2.23 -39.34 -23.21
CA ASN A 755 3.54 -39.69 -22.62
C ASN A 755 3.60 -39.75 -21.08
N ILE A 756 2.47 -39.58 -20.37
CA ILE A 756 2.40 -39.61 -18.90
C ILE A 756 1.31 -40.59 -18.44
N ASP A 757 1.63 -41.45 -17.48
CA ASP A 757 0.66 -42.38 -16.87
C ASP A 757 0.13 -41.84 -15.53
N ILE A 758 -1.19 -41.69 -15.46
CA ILE A 758 -1.93 -41.23 -14.28
C ILE A 758 -2.99 -42.24 -13.82
N GLN A 759 -3.08 -43.42 -14.45
CA GLN A 759 -4.17 -44.39 -14.22
C GLN A 759 -4.19 -44.94 -12.79
N LYS A 760 -3.03 -44.96 -12.11
CA LYS A 760 -2.90 -45.41 -10.73
C LYS A 760 -3.63 -44.50 -9.73
N GLY A 761 -3.97 -43.28 -10.13
CA GLY A 761 -4.53 -42.26 -9.25
C GLY A 761 -3.53 -41.77 -8.21
N LEU A 762 -3.89 -40.71 -7.47
CA LEU A 762 -3.03 -40.20 -6.40
C LEU A 762 -3.01 -41.17 -5.22
N PRO A 763 -1.84 -41.48 -4.63
CA PRO A 763 -1.78 -42.25 -3.40
C PRO A 763 -2.52 -41.53 -2.27
N LYS A 764 -3.10 -42.30 -1.35
CA LYS A 764 -3.70 -41.75 -0.13
C LYS A 764 -2.61 -41.09 0.71
N THR A 765 -2.95 -40.01 1.41
CA THR A 765 -2.05 -39.37 2.37
C THR A 765 -1.60 -40.40 3.40
N MET A 766 -0.29 -40.62 3.52
CA MET A 766 0.29 -41.66 4.37
C MET A 766 0.28 -41.28 5.86
N MET A 767 0.24 -39.99 6.20
CA MET A 767 0.44 -39.54 7.59
C MET A 767 -0.87 -39.37 8.36
N LYS A 768 -1.02 -40.09 9.49
CA LYS A 768 -2.19 -40.00 10.40
C LYS A 768 -2.23 -38.72 11.25
N THR A 769 -1.13 -38.00 11.39
CA THR A 769 -1.02 -36.90 12.37
C THR A 769 -0.43 -35.63 11.76
N LEU A 770 -1.16 -34.98 10.85
CA LEU A 770 -0.81 -33.66 10.26
C LEU A 770 -0.52 -32.55 11.29
N LYS A 771 -0.80 -32.77 12.59
CA LYS A 771 -0.65 -31.82 13.69
C LYS A 771 0.55 -32.07 14.62
N ALA A 772 1.33 -33.14 14.41
CA ALA A 772 2.32 -33.60 15.40
C ALA A 772 3.58 -32.72 15.53
N LEU A 773 3.85 -31.82 14.58
CA LEU A 773 5.06 -30.99 14.57
C LEU A 773 4.90 -29.64 15.30
N ALA A 774 3.74 -29.38 15.91
CA ALA A 774 3.42 -28.10 16.56
C ALA A 774 4.31 -27.75 17.80
N ASN A 775 5.11 -28.70 18.30
CA ASN A 775 5.95 -28.52 19.49
C ASN A 775 7.44 -28.23 19.20
N LYS A 776 7.86 -28.12 17.94
CA LYS A 776 9.23 -27.69 17.58
C LYS A 776 9.23 -26.17 17.38
N ASP A 777 10.26 -25.49 17.89
CA ASP A 777 10.46 -24.07 17.61
C ASP A 777 10.53 -23.83 16.11
N LYS A 778 9.92 -22.74 15.64
CA LYS A 778 10.02 -22.29 14.25
C LYS A 778 11.22 -21.37 14.09
N GLY A 779 11.82 -21.35 12.90
CA GLY A 779 12.81 -20.35 12.54
C GLY A 779 12.29 -18.93 12.74
N LYS A 780 13.15 -18.02 13.18
CA LYS A 780 12.77 -16.64 13.52
C LYS A 780 13.84 -15.64 13.14
N PHE A 781 13.42 -14.43 12.83
CA PHE A 781 14.36 -13.32 12.69
C PHE A 781 14.97 -12.98 14.05
N ILE A 782 16.27 -12.73 14.07
CA ILE A 782 17.01 -12.36 15.27
C ILE A 782 17.73 -11.04 15.08
N LEU A 783 18.03 -10.33 16.16
CA LEU A 783 18.87 -9.13 16.08
C LEU A 783 20.30 -9.54 15.68
N LEU A 784 20.81 -8.97 14.59
CA LEU A 784 22.19 -9.20 14.10
C LEU A 784 23.15 -8.22 14.77
N ASN A 785 24.31 -8.71 15.22
CA ASN A 785 25.39 -7.84 15.67
C ASN A 785 26.21 -7.31 14.48
N SER A 786 27.04 -6.30 14.72
CA SER A 786 27.95 -5.76 13.70
C SER A 786 28.87 -6.80 13.07
N ASP A 787 29.23 -7.82 13.85
CA ASP A 787 30.15 -8.88 13.44
C ASP A 787 29.43 -9.99 12.66
N ASP A 788 28.11 -10.15 12.85
CA ASP A 788 27.33 -11.17 12.15
C ASP A 788 27.15 -10.83 10.66
N VAL A 789 27.18 -9.54 10.30
CA VAL A 789 27.05 -9.04 8.92
C VAL A 789 28.39 -8.87 8.19
N LEU A 790 29.49 -9.22 8.85
CA LEU A 790 30.85 -9.14 8.31
C LEU A 790 31.37 -10.55 8.07
N SER A 791 31.94 -10.79 6.89
CA SER A 791 32.66 -12.02 6.64
C SER A 791 34.17 -11.84 6.82
N THR A 792 34.83 -12.88 7.31
CA THR A 792 36.30 -12.97 7.39
C THR A 792 36.93 -13.48 6.09
N TYR A 793 36.13 -13.93 5.12
CA TYR A 793 36.60 -14.45 3.85
C TYR A 793 36.85 -13.35 2.84
N LYS A 794 37.89 -13.50 2.03
CA LYS A 794 38.28 -12.54 1.00
C LYS A 794 37.60 -12.83 -0.32
N ILE A 795 37.42 -11.77 -1.11
CA ILE A 795 36.96 -11.85 -2.50
C ILE A 795 38.13 -11.46 -3.41
N LEU A 796 38.42 -12.32 -4.37
CA LEU A 796 39.48 -12.20 -5.37
C LEU A 796 38.85 -11.92 -6.75
N ASP A 797 39.50 -11.09 -7.56
CA ASP A 797 39.12 -10.89 -8.95
C ASP A 797 39.48 -12.10 -9.84
N VAL A 798 39.15 -12.01 -11.13
CA VAL A 798 39.44 -13.04 -12.14
C VAL A 798 40.94 -13.36 -12.27
N TYR A 799 41.82 -12.45 -11.84
CA TYR A 799 43.28 -12.59 -11.85
C TYR A 799 43.85 -13.06 -10.51
N GLY A 800 42.99 -13.34 -9.51
CA GLY A 800 43.38 -13.79 -8.18
C GLY A 800 43.85 -12.68 -7.24
N LYS A 801 43.63 -11.41 -7.59
CA LYS A 801 43.97 -10.27 -6.73
C LYS A 801 42.81 -9.97 -5.78
N THR A 802 43.11 -9.79 -4.49
CA THR A 802 42.12 -9.39 -3.49
C THR A 802 41.51 -8.04 -3.83
N ILE A 803 40.17 -8.03 -3.94
CA ILE A 803 39.37 -6.82 -4.16
C ILE A 803 38.59 -6.40 -2.92
N VAL A 804 38.20 -7.35 -2.07
CA VAL A 804 37.50 -7.09 -0.81
C VAL A 804 38.06 -8.02 0.27
N GLU A 805 38.51 -7.45 1.38
CA GLU A 805 39.09 -8.24 2.49
C GLU A 805 38.06 -8.69 3.52
N ASN A 806 37.06 -7.84 3.82
CA ASN A 806 35.98 -8.13 4.76
C ASN A 806 34.65 -7.70 4.14
N PRO A 807 33.99 -8.54 3.33
CA PRO A 807 32.72 -8.18 2.72
C PRO A 807 31.66 -8.00 3.80
N LYS A 808 30.94 -6.87 3.71
CA LYS A 808 29.90 -6.49 4.66
C LYS A 808 28.55 -6.46 3.96
N VAL A 809 27.59 -7.23 4.49
CA VAL A 809 26.20 -7.18 4.03
C VAL A 809 25.66 -5.76 4.25
N LYS A 810 25.19 -5.14 3.18
CA LYS A 810 24.56 -3.82 3.26
C LYS A 810 23.09 -4.04 3.56
N SER A 811 22.60 -3.54 4.69
CA SER A 811 21.14 -3.44 4.87
C SER A 811 20.61 -2.54 3.76
N MET A 812 19.63 -3.00 2.99
CA MET A 812 18.84 -2.06 2.20
C MET A 812 18.18 -1.12 3.21
N SER A 813 18.40 0.18 3.07
CA SER A 813 17.77 1.21 3.91
C SER A 813 16.29 1.30 3.57
N ILE A 814 15.55 0.27 3.97
CA ILE A 814 14.18 0.38 4.43
C ILE A 814 14.36 0.63 5.93
N PRO A 815 13.86 1.74 6.50
CA PRO A 815 14.12 2.09 7.89
C PRO A 815 13.79 0.89 8.81
N VAL A 816 14.83 0.40 9.49
CA VAL A 816 14.83 -0.82 10.31
C VAL A 816 13.85 -0.71 11.49
N ASP A 817 13.44 0.52 11.84
CA ASP A 817 12.36 0.80 12.79
C ASP A 817 10.97 0.29 12.34
N VAL A 818 10.81 -0.09 11.07
CA VAL A 818 9.56 -0.64 10.50
C VAL A 818 9.45 -2.16 10.64
N ILE A 819 10.57 -2.87 10.84
CA ILE A 819 10.58 -4.35 10.88
C ILE A 819 10.51 -4.87 12.32
N ASP A 820 11.23 -4.23 13.27
CA ASP A 820 11.29 -4.74 14.64
C ASP A 820 9.98 -4.54 15.42
N LYS A 821 9.14 -3.55 15.07
CA LYS A 821 7.78 -3.42 15.63
C LYS A 821 6.70 -4.23 14.90
N GLN A 822 7.00 -4.77 13.72
CA GLN A 822 6.06 -5.62 12.96
C GLN A 822 6.20 -7.11 13.31
N ILE A 823 7.36 -7.55 13.82
CA ILE A 823 7.57 -8.97 14.14
C ILE A 823 7.08 -9.32 15.57
N GLU A 824 7.17 -8.41 16.55
CA GLU A 824 6.71 -8.73 17.91
C GLU A 824 5.19 -8.70 18.13
N ASN A 825 4.41 -8.02 17.28
CA ASN A 825 2.94 -8.00 17.42
C ASN A 825 2.22 -9.09 16.60
N CYS A 826 2.95 -10.03 15.99
CA CYS A 826 2.38 -11.19 15.29
C CYS A 826 2.24 -12.45 16.16
N MET A 827 2.56 -12.39 17.45
CA MET A 827 2.45 -13.55 18.37
C MET A 827 1.53 -13.36 19.58
N TYR A 828 0.56 -12.43 19.54
CA TYR A 828 -0.58 -12.44 20.47
C TYR A 828 -1.89 -11.95 19.84
#